data_AF-A0AAQ3S4E1-F1
#
_entry.id   AF-A0AAQ3S4E1-F1
#
_cell.length_a   1.000
_cell.length_b   1.000
_cell.length_c   1.000
_cell.angle_alpha   90.00
_cell.angle_beta   90.00
_cell.angle_gamma   90.00
#
_symmetry.space_group_name_H-M   'P 1'
#
loop_
_entity.id
_entity.type
_entity.pdbx_description
1 polymer ?
#
loop_
_entity_poly.entity_id
_entity_poly.type
_entity_poly.pdbx_seq_one_letter_code
_entity_poly.pdbx_strand_id
1 'polypeptide(L)'
;MQLRIRGSYTANALTPRAHHIHSHSLSLSQPHSPPQWFSILRHAIDACDLPLGKRAHACILTSGHHPERFLTNNLITMYAKCGSLSSARKLFDATPHDARDLVTWNAILAAYAQADNPYDGLHLFRLLRHSALSTTRHTLAPVLKMCLLSGSSFASASLHGYALKIGLLWDVFVAGALVNIYSKFGRIREARLLFDGMAVRDVVLWNLMMKAYVDTCLEHEAFLLFSEFHRTGLRPDDVTLRTLARVGMSRNTAFESQLKQLRAYATKLFIRDGDDSDVIAWNKTLSRCLQRGEAWEAVDCFRDMIKSSVACDSLTFVVMLSVVASLNCLELGKQIHGAVMRRELDQVVSVGNSLINMYVKAGSVSRARSVFGQMNEVDLISWNTMISGSALNGLEECSVGFFVDLLRDGLLPDQFTIASVLRACSSLEQGCHLATQIHTYAMKAGVVLDSFVSTTLIDVYSKSGRTEEAEVLFVNQDDLASWNAMMYGYIMRDDFHKALRLYSILHESGERGDQITVANAAKAAGGLVGLEQGRQIHAVVVKRGFNLDLFVISGVLDMYLKCGEVESASRVFTEIPSPDDVAWTTMISGCVENGQEDHALSTYHQMRLSRVQPDEYTFATLVKACSLLTALEQGRQIHANIVKLNCAF
;
A
#
# COMPACT_ATOMS: atom_id res chain seq x y z
N MET A 1 16.06 7.42 -63.45
CA MET A 1 17.43 7.79 -63.02
C MET A 1 17.79 6.89 -61.84
N GLN A 2 18.74 5.97 -61.99
CA GLN A 2 19.21 5.07 -60.93
C GLN A 2 20.70 5.34 -60.66
N LEU A 3 21.16 5.10 -59.43
CA LEU A 3 22.52 4.61 -59.18
C LEU A 3 22.60 3.92 -57.81
N ARG A 4 22.95 2.63 -57.80
CA ARG A 4 23.42 1.88 -56.63
C ARG A 4 24.95 1.91 -56.64
N ILE A 5 25.59 1.95 -55.47
CA ILE A 5 26.92 1.34 -55.28
C ILE A 5 26.92 0.53 -53.97
N ARG A 6 27.62 -0.61 -53.97
CA ARG A 6 27.94 -1.48 -52.82
C ARG A 6 29.47 -1.60 -52.73
N GLY A 7 29.98 -1.82 -51.51
CA GLY A 7 31.28 -2.46 -51.26
C GLY A 7 31.54 -2.49 -49.75
N SER A 8 31.70 -3.61 -49.02
CA SER A 8 32.35 -4.91 -49.22
C SER A 8 33.83 -4.93 -48.79
N TYR A 9 34.07 -5.37 -47.55
CA TYR A 9 35.40 -5.67 -47.01
C TYR A 9 35.94 -7.00 -47.56
N THR A 10 37.27 -7.07 -47.74
CA THR A 10 38.06 -8.31 -47.79
C THR A 10 39.38 -8.08 -47.04
N ALA A 11 40.08 -9.15 -46.66
CA ALA A 11 41.28 -9.12 -45.81
C ALA A 11 42.38 -10.05 -46.36
N ASN A 12 43.50 -10.16 -45.62
CA ASN A 12 44.69 -11.00 -45.85
C ASN A 12 45.68 -10.49 -46.92
N ALA A 13 47.01 -10.74 -46.83
CA ALA A 13 47.85 -11.09 -45.67
C ALA A 13 49.37 -11.00 -45.99
N LEU A 14 50.19 -10.94 -44.92
CA LEU A 14 51.60 -11.37 -44.84
C LEU A 14 52.71 -10.57 -45.57
N THR A 15 53.95 -10.88 -45.15
CA THR A 15 55.25 -10.20 -45.36
C THR A 15 56.25 -11.22 -46.02
N PRO A 16 57.62 -11.10 -46.11
CA PRO A 16 58.56 -10.16 -45.46
C PRO A 16 59.93 -9.80 -46.16
N ARG A 17 60.76 -9.01 -45.44
CA ARG A 17 62.27 -8.90 -45.49
C ARG A 17 62.96 -8.28 -46.74
N ALA A 18 64.16 -7.66 -46.65
CA ALA A 18 64.93 -7.07 -45.53
C ALA A 18 66.18 -6.26 -45.99
N HIS A 19 66.84 -5.57 -45.04
CA HIS A 19 68.21 -4.99 -45.08
C HIS A 19 68.42 -3.77 -46.03
N HIS A 20 69.29 -2.77 -45.78
CA HIS A 20 70.21 -2.41 -44.67
C HIS A 20 70.63 -0.90 -44.84
N ILE A 21 71.29 -0.13 -43.95
CA ILE A 21 71.80 -0.20 -42.55
C ILE A 21 72.05 1.26 -42.04
N HIS A 22 72.65 1.44 -40.83
CA HIS A 22 73.12 2.69 -40.20
C HIS A 22 72.08 3.73 -39.70
N SER A 23 72.36 4.53 -38.65
CA SER A 23 72.67 4.20 -37.23
C SER A 23 72.89 5.48 -36.41
N HIS A 24 72.06 5.76 -35.39
CA HIS A 24 72.50 5.96 -33.98
C HIS A 24 71.33 6.29 -33.02
N SER A 25 71.24 5.50 -31.95
CA SER A 25 70.64 5.81 -30.63
C SER A 25 69.59 6.93 -30.52
N LEU A 26 68.32 6.59 -30.75
CA LEU A 26 67.16 7.21 -30.11
C LEU A 26 66.50 6.17 -29.19
N SER A 27 66.48 6.42 -27.88
CA SER A 27 65.79 5.58 -26.90
C SER A 27 64.28 5.84 -26.96
N LEU A 28 63.59 5.17 -27.88
CA LEU A 28 62.14 5.27 -28.06
C LEU A 28 61.40 4.88 -26.78
N SER A 29 60.71 5.85 -26.17
CA SER A 29 59.75 5.61 -25.09
C SER A 29 58.57 4.79 -25.60
N GLN A 30 58.27 3.68 -24.92
CA GLN A 30 57.09 2.89 -25.22
C GLN A 30 55.80 3.61 -24.76
N PRO A 31 54.65 3.39 -25.42
CA PRO A 31 53.38 3.95 -24.98
C PRO A 31 53.01 3.40 -23.61
N HIS A 32 52.84 4.29 -22.62
CA HIS A 32 52.60 3.90 -21.24
C HIS A 32 51.27 3.16 -21.07
N SER A 33 51.34 1.86 -20.76
CA SER A 33 50.28 1.17 -20.03
C SER A 33 50.02 1.91 -18.71
N PRO A 34 48.76 2.06 -18.25
CA PRO A 34 48.47 2.71 -16.98
C PRO A 34 49.22 2.00 -15.84
N PRO A 35 49.84 2.74 -14.90
CA PRO A 35 50.71 2.14 -13.90
C PRO A 35 49.92 1.19 -13.00
N GLN A 36 50.52 0.06 -12.60
CA GLN A 36 49.82 -1.06 -11.97
C GLN A 36 49.04 -0.68 -10.71
N TRP A 37 49.49 0.34 -9.97
CA TRP A 37 48.78 0.89 -8.82
C TRP A 37 47.41 1.49 -9.18
N PHE A 38 47.22 2.04 -10.38
CA PHE A 38 45.99 2.70 -10.81
C PHE A 38 44.83 1.69 -10.91
N SER A 39 45.08 0.50 -11.46
CA SER A 39 44.14 -0.63 -11.46
C SER A 39 43.76 -1.07 -10.05
N ILE A 40 44.72 -1.12 -9.12
CA ILE A 40 44.50 -1.55 -7.73
C ILE A 40 43.69 -0.50 -6.96
N LEU A 41 44.02 0.79 -7.10
CA LEU A 41 43.23 1.88 -6.49
C LEU A 41 41.81 1.94 -7.06
N ARG A 42 41.61 1.68 -8.36
CA ARG A 42 40.26 1.61 -8.94
C ARG A 42 39.47 0.42 -8.38
N HIS A 43 40.07 -0.75 -8.25
CA HIS A 43 39.39 -1.90 -7.64
C HIS A 43 39.02 -1.67 -6.17
N ALA A 44 39.92 -1.05 -5.38
CA ALA A 44 39.60 -0.63 -4.01
C ALA A 44 38.47 0.41 -3.95
N ILE A 45 38.42 1.34 -4.91
CA ILE A 45 37.33 2.31 -5.08
C ILE A 45 35.99 1.61 -5.39
N ASP A 46 35.99 0.66 -6.33
CA ASP A 46 34.77 0.01 -6.81
C ASP A 46 34.19 -0.97 -5.76
N ALA A 47 35.05 -1.51 -4.89
CA ALA A 47 34.68 -2.36 -3.75
C ALA A 47 34.54 -1.62 -2.40
N CYS A 48 34.80 -0.31 -2.36
CA CYS A 48 34.92 0.50 -1.13
C CYS A 48 35.90 -0.04 -0.06
N ASP A 49 36.90 -0.83 -0.47
CA ASP A 49 37.83 -1.55 0.42
C ASP A 49 38.94 -0.63 0.95
N LEU A 50 38.71 -0.05 2.13
CA LEU A 50 39.68 0.80 2.84
C LEU A 50 40.96 0.04 3.27
N PRO A 51 40.92 -1.20 3.81
CA PRO A 51 42.12 -2.02 4.00
C PRO A 51 42.98 -2.20 2.75
N LEU A 52 42.40 -2.57 1.60
CA LEU A 52 43.11 -2.73 0.33
C LEU A 52 43.68 -1.39 -0.16
N GLY A 53 42.90 -0.31 -0.09
CA GLY A 53 43.34 1.04 -0.42
C GLY A 53 44.54 1.51 0.43
N LYS A 54 44.53 1.22 1.74
CA LYS A 54 45.67 1.49 2.63
C LYS A 54 46.90 0.65 2.27
N ARG A 55 46.74 -0.64 1.97
CA ARG A 55 47.84 -1.53 1.54
C ARG A 55 48.45 -1.07 0.21
N ALA A 56 47.62 -0.67 -0.75
CA ALA A 56 48.07 -0.11 -2.02
C ALA A 56 48.86 1.19 -1.82
N HIS A 57 48.36 2.12 -1.01
CA HIS A 57 49.09 3.37 -0.71
C HIS A 57 50.43 3.11 0.00
N ALA A 58 50.51 2.19 0.96
CA ALA A 58 51.76 1.81 1.60
C ALA A 58 52.77 1.17 0.62
N CYS A 59 52.28 0.34 -0.32
CA CYS A 59 53.10 -0.24 -1.39
C CYS A 59 53.66 0.84 -2.33
N ILE A 60 52.84 1.83 -2.70
CA ILE A 60 53.28 2.97 -3.52
C ILE A 60 54.39 3.76 -2.82
N LEU A 61 54.22 4.09 -1.52
CA LEU A 61 55.24 4.81 -0.74
C LEU A 61 56.56 4.04 -0.61
N THR A 62 56.50 2.71 -0.48
CA THR A 62 57.70 1.84 -0.39
C THR A 62 58.35 1.56 -1.75
N SER A 63 57.65 1.77 -2.86
CA SER A 63 58.17 1.57 -4.22
C SER A 63 59.06 2.71 -4.76
N GLY A 64 59.32 3.75 -3.96
CA GLY A 64 60.20 4.86 -4.33
C GLY A 64 59.62 5.86 -5.33
N HIS A 65 58.36 5.70 -5.75
CA HIS A 65 57.68 6.70 -6.59
C HIS A 65 57.36 7.97 -5.78
N HIS A 66 57.95 9.10 -6.17
CA HIS A 66 57.58 10.41 -5.64
C HIS A 66 56.10 10.73 -5.97
N PRO A 67 55.35 11.37 -5.05
CA PRO A 67 53.91 11.61 -5.23
C PRO A 67 53.63 12.72 -6.25
N GLU A 68 53.62 12.36 -7.54
CA GLU A 68 53.13 13.23 -8.60
C GLU A 68 51.68 13.68 -8.35
N ARG A 69 51.31 14.85 -8.90
CA ARG A 69 49.96 15.45 -8.71
C ARG A 69 48.84 14.48 -9.10
N PHE A 70 49.02 13.72 -10.18
CA PHE A 70 48.07 12.70 -10.63
C PHE A 70 47.87 11.57 -9.60
N LEU A 71 48.96 11.05 -9.02
CA LEU A 71 48.90 10.01 -7.99
C LEU A 71 48.19 10.52 -6.73
N THR A 72 48.54 11.73 -6.26
CA THR A 72 47.91 12.30 -5.07
C THR A 72 46.41 12.56 -5.25
N ASN A 73 45.98 13.04 -6.42
CA ASN A 73 44.56 13.24 -6.73
C ASN A 73 43.76 11.91 -6.74
N ASN A 74 44.37 10.83 -7.23
CA ASN A 74 43.76 9.49 -7.18
C ASN A 74 43.72 8.92 -5.75
N LEU A 75 44.75 9.14 -4.93
CA LEU A 75 44.79 8.71 -3.53
C LEU A 75 43.75 9.46 -2.66
N ILE A 76 43.60 10.78 -2.83
CA ILE A 76 42.54 11.57 -2.18
C ILE A 76 41.16 11.00 -2.56
N THR A 77 40.94 10.72 -3.85
CA THR A 77 39.68 10.16 -4.36
C THR A 77 39.40 8.74 -3.82
N MET A 78 40.43 7.90 -3.71
CA MET A 78 40.31 6.56 -3.12
C MET A 78 39.94 6.64 -1.63
N TYR A 79 40.66 7.43 -0.83
CA TYR A 79 40.36 7.56 0.59
C TYR A 79 39.00 8.21 0.85
N ALA A 80 38.56 9.13 -0.01
CA ALA A 80 37.22 9.71 0.04
C ALA A 80 36.13 8.64 -0.18
N LYS A 81 36.22 7.88 -1.28
CA LYS A 81 35.22 6.85 -1.61
C LYS A 81 35.21 5.68 -0.64
N CYS A 82 36.37 5.31 -0.07
CA CYS A 82 36.49 4.28 0.96
C CYS A 82 36.25 4.84 2.39
N GLY A 83 35.49 5.93 2.53
CA GLY A 83 34.97 6.44 3.80
C GLY A 83 36.00 7.08 4.76
N SER A 84 37.23 7.33 4.35
CA SER A 84 38.31 7.81 5.21
C SER A 84 38.67 9.28 4.93
N LEU A 85 37.73 10.18 5.22
CA LEU A 85 37.88 11.64 5.07
C LEU A 85 39.16 12.16 5.75
N SER A 86 39.51 11.66 6.94
CA SER A 86 40.71 12.07 7.67
C SER A 86 42.03 11.69 6.98
N SER A 87 42.05 10.58 6.22
CA SER A 87 43.21 10.18 5.41
C SER A 87 43.31 11.04 4.15
N ALA A 88 42.18 11.28 3.47
CA ALA A 88 42.10 12.17 2.31
C ALA A 88 42.52 13.61 2.68
N ARG A 89 42.08 14.11 3.84
CA ARG A 89 42.43 15.45 4.33
C ARG A 89 43.89 15.59 4.68
N LYS A 90 44.50 14.60 5.34
CA LYS A 90 45.96 14.59 5.61
C LYS A 90 46.79 14.64 4.32
N LEU A 91 46.40 13.90 3.27
CA LEU A 91 47.05 14.00 1.96
C LEU A 91 46.87 15.39 1.35
N PHE A 92 45.66 15.96 1.41
CA PHE A 92 45.41 17.31 0.91
C PHE A 92 46.27 18.37 1.60
N ASP A 93 46.31 18.38 2.95
CA ASP A 93 47.11 19.36 3.69
C ASP A 93 48.62 19.17 3.48
N ALA A 94 49.09 17.94 3.24
CA ALA A 94 50.48 17.64 2.92
C ALA A 94 50.92 18.04 1.49
N THR A 95 50.00 18.36 0.57
CA THR A 95 50.39 18.88 -0.74
C THR A 95 50.87 20.34 -0.64
N PRO A 96 52.01 20.72 -1.25
CA PRO A 96 52.43 22.13 -1.33
C PRO A 96 51.35 23.03 -1.97
N HIS A 97 51.20 24.26 -1.48
CA HIS A 97 50.12 25.17 -1.92
C HIS A 97 50.17 25.52 -3.41
N ASP A 98 51.38 25.59 -3.98
CA ASP A 98 51.70 25.77 -5.40
C ASP A 98 51.50 24.51 -6.26
N ALA A 99 51.39 23.34 -5.62
CA ALA A 99 51.14 22.06 -6.28
C ALA A 99 49.65 21.66 -6.35
N ARG A 100 48.76 22.35 -5.60
CA ARG A 100 47.31 22.09 -5.55
C ARG A 100 46.61 22.64 -6.79
N ASP A 101 46.28 21.75 -7.73
CA ASP A 101 45.47 22.08 -8.90
C ASP A 101 43.94 22.00 -8.61
N LEU A 102 43.12 22.42 -9.57
CA LEU A 102 41.66 22.38 -9.42
C LEU A 102 41.12 20.95 -9.27
N VAL A 103 41.83 19.93 -9.76
CA VAL A 103 41.44 18.51 -9.58
C VAL A 103 41.66 18.10 -8.12
N THR A 104 42.77 18.53 -7.50
CA THR A 104 43.10 18.37 -6.08
C THR A 104 41.99 18.96 -5.20
N TRP A 105 41.57 20.19 -5.52
CA TRP A 105 40.50 20.89 -4.81
C TRP A 105 39.12 20.27 -5.02
N ASN A 106 38.77 19.87 -6.26
CA ASN A 106 37.51 19.20 -6.54
C ASN A 106 37.42 17.84 -5.84
N ALA A 107 38.53 17.08 -5.76
CA ALA A 107 38.58 15.79 -5.08
C ALA A 107 38.33 15.91 -3.56
N ILE A 108 38.97 16.88 -2.88
CA ILE A 108 38.71 17.07 -1.45
C ILE A 108 37.32 17.66 -1.16
N LEU A 109 36.81 18.56 -2.02
CA LEU A 109 35.44 19.09 -1.88
C LEU A 109 34.39 17.99 -2.10
N ALA A 110 34.62 17.06 -3.04
CA ALA A 110 33.80 15.87 -3.21
C ALA A 110 33.86 14.94 -1.99
N ALA A 111 35.03 14.79 -1.35
CA ALA A 111 35.19 14.00 -0.14
C ALA A 111 34.34 14.52 1.04
N TYR A 112 34.40 15.83 1.32
CA TYR A 112 33.57 16.45 2.36
C TYR A 112 32.08 16.41 2.01
N ALA A 113 31.73 16.53 0.73
CA ALA A 113 30.36 16.36 0.25
C ALA A 113 29.87 14.90 0.30
N GLN A 114 30.74 13.90 0.29
CA GLN A 114 30.37 12.48 0.43
C GLN A 114 30.29 12.06 1.91
N ALA A 115 31.15 12.60 2.76
CA ALA A 115 31.19 12.33 4.20
C ALA A 115 30.22 13.21 5.03
N ASP A 116 29.27 13.88 4.36
CA ASP A 116 28.21 14.74 4.91
C ASP A 116 28.66 15.69 6.05
N ASN A 117 29.87 16.24 5.93
CA ASN A 117 30.39 17.34 6.77
C ASN A 117 30.40 18.65 5.96
N PRO A 118 29.29 19.41 5.94
CA PRO A 118 29.17 20.58 5.07
C PRO A 118 29.92 21.80 5.60
N TYR A 119 30.11 21.96 6.91
CA TYR A 119 30.70 23.17 7.48
C TYR A 119 32.19 23.30 7.14
N ASP A 120 32.96 22.22 7.32
CA ASP A 120 34.39 22.20 6.97
C ASP A 120 34.60 22.25 5.45
N GLY A 121 33.74 21.60 4.67
CA GLY A 121 33.79 21.65 3.22
C GLY A 121 33.44 23.03 2.65
N LEU A 122 32.48 23.74 3.26
CA LEU A 122 32.19 25.15 2.95
C LEU A 122 33.33 26.09 3.40
N HIS A 123 34.05 25.76 4.48
CA HIS A 123 35.28 26.47 4.86
C HIS A 123 36.39 26.24 3.82
N LEU A 124 36.62 25.00 3.38
CA LEU A 124 37.57 24.70 2.29
C LEU A 124 37.21 25.42 0.99
N PHE A 125 35.92 25.54 0.64
CA PHE A 125 35.50 26.33 -0.51
C PHE A 125 35.81 27.83 -0.35
N ARG A 126 35.72 28.39 0.86
CA ARG A 126 36.19 29.76 1.15
C ARG A 126 37.71 29.88 0.95
N LEU A 127 38.50 28.88 1.34
CA LEU A 127 39.95 28.87 1.10
C LEU A 127 40.28 28.81 -0.40
N LEU A 128 39.62 27.91 -1.16
CA LEU A 128 39.76 27.85 -2.63
C LEU A 128 39.48 29.20 -3.30
N ARG A 129 38.45 29.93 -2.83
CA ARG A 129 38.08 31.25 -3.34
C ARG A 129 39.13 32.37 -3.10
N HIS A 130 40.17 32.13 -2.30
CA HIS A 130 41.31 33.04 -2.14
C HIS A 130 42.53 32.62 -2.98
N SER A 131 42.48 31.46 -3.65
CA SER A 131 43.48 31.06 -4.65
C SER A 131 43.20 31.72 -6.01
N ALA A 132 44.21 31.76 -6.88
CA ALA A 132 44.10 32.28 -8.24
C ALA A 132 43.39 31.32 -9.24
N LEU A 133 42.80 30.22 -8.77
CA LEU A 133 42.16 29.22 -9.63
C LEU A 133 40.73 29.63 -10.02
N SER A 134 40.42 29.56 -11.32
CA SER A 134 39.04 29.65 -11.81
C SER A 134 38.25 28.41 -11.41
N THR A 135 37.09 28.61 -10.79
CA THR A 135 36.21 27.50 -10.38
C THR A 135 35.29 27.08 -11.52
N THR A 136 34.81 25.84 -11.48
CA THR A 136 34.00 25.24 -12.56
C THR A 136 32.72 24.61 -12.01
N ARG A 137 31.81 24.17 -12.89
CA ARG A 137 30.62 23.38 -12.49
C ARG A 137 30.97 22.15 -11.63
N HIS A 138 32.13 21.53 -11.89
CA HIS A 138 32.65 20.39 -11.12
C HIS A 138 33.14 20.78 -9.72
N THR A 139 33.50 22.05 -9.52
CA THR A 139 33.77 22.66 -8.21
C THR A 139 32.48 23.03 -7.49
N LEU A 140 31.49 23.58 -8.21
CA LEU A 140 30.21 23.99 -7.61
C LEU A 140 29.36 22.80 -7.17
N ALA A 141 29.31 21.68 -7.92
CA ALA A 141 28.39 20.58 -7.62
C ALA A 141 28.57 19.95 -6.21
N PRO A 142 29.79 19.64 -5.71
CA PRO A 142 29.97 19.23 -4.31
C PRO A 142 29.53 20.30 -3.31
N VAL A 143 29.81 21.57 -3.58
CA VAL A 143 29.50 22.70 -2.70
C VAL A 143 27.99 22.96 -2.65
N LEU A 144 27.27 22.76 -3.75
CA LEU A 144 25.81 22.77 -3.81
C LEU A 144 25.21 21.64 -2.97
N LYS A 145 25.76 20.41 -3.01
CA LYS A 145 25.33 19.33 -2.10
C LYS A 145 25.58 19.72 -0.63
N MET A 146 26.74 20.29 -0.30
CA MET A 146 27.04 20.74 1.07
C MET A 146 26.14 21.89 1.54
N CYS A 147 25.81 22.84 0.66
CA CYS A 147 24.80 23.87 0.94
C CYS A 147 23.43 23.23 1.29
N LEU A 148 22.97 22.26 0.49
CA LEU A 148 21.72 21.53 0.74
C LEU A 148 21.72 20.80 2.10
N LEU A 149 22.81 20.09 2.40
CA LEU A 149 23.00 19.36 3.67
C LEU A 149 23.08 20.28 4.89
N SER A 150 23.64 21.49 4.73
CA SER A 150 23.83 22.44 5.83
C SER A 150 22.55 23.12 6.33
N GLY A 151 21.43 23.00 5.62
CA GLY A 151 20.21 23.79 5.85
C GLY A 151 20.38 25.31 5.64
N SER A 152 21.57 25.79 5.26
CA SER A 152 21.88 27.22 5.28
C SER A 152 21.42 27.93 4.00
N SER A 153 20.24 28.55 4.10
CA SER A 153 19.72 29.50 3.11
C SER A 153 20.72 30.64 2.80
N PHE A 154 21.46 31.14 3.81
CA PHE A 154 22.48 32.17 3.64
C PHE A 154 23.72 31.69 2.86
N ALA A 155 24.24 30.50 3.16
CA ALA A 155 25.34 29.92 2.39
C ALA A 155 24.94 29.68 0.93
N SER A 156 23.70 29.22 0.72
CA SER A 156 23.14 28.94 -0.61
C SER A 156 22.93 30.22 -1.43
N ALA A 157 22.41 31.29 -0.84
CA ALA A 157 22.31 32.60 -1.49
C ALA A 157 23.70 33.20 -1.81
N SER A 158 24.67 33.02 -0.91
CA SER A 158 26.07 33.42 -1.15
C SER A 158 26.71 32.64 -2.30
N LEU A 159 26.34 31.37 -2.47
CA LEU A 159 26.83 30.51 -3.56
C LEU A 159 26.15 30.84 -4.89
N HIS A 160 24.86 31.16 -4.90
CA HIS A 160 24.12 31.69 -6.06
C HIS A 160 24.79 32.99 -6.57
N GLY A 161 25.01 33.97 -5.69
CA GLY A 161 25.71 35.21 -6.05
C GLY A 161 27.14 34.98 -6.58
N TYR A 162 27.83 33.95 -6.09
CA TYR A 162 29.14 33.56 -6.62
C TYR A 162 29.02 32.88 -8.00
N ALA A 163 28.05 31.99 -8.22
CA ALA A 163 27.78 31.35 -9.51
C ALA A 163 27.43 32.37 -10.60
N LEU A 164 26.66 33.41 -10.25
CA LEU A 164 26.42 34.57 -11.11
C LEU A 164 27.73 35.31 -11.46
N LYS A 165 28.57 35.62 -10.46
CA LYS A 165 29.85 36.33 -10.66
C LYS A 165 30.82 35.59 -11.59
N ILE A 166 30.79 34.27 -11.64
CA ILE A 166 31.64 33.45 -12.52
C ILE A 166 30.95 32.99 -13.81
N GLY A 167 29.74 33.49 -14.11
CA GLY A 167 28.99 33.18 -15.33
C GLY A 167 28.39 31.77 -15.41
N LEU A 168 28.41 31.00 -14.32
CA LEU A 168 27.91 29.62 -14.29
C LEU A 168 26.45 29.49 -13.82
N LEU A 169 25.75 30.58 -13.53
CA LEU A 169 24.35 30.54 -13.08
C LEU A 169 23.42 29.81 -14.06
N TRP A 170 23.69 29.95 -15.36
CA TRP A 170 22.87 29.39 -16.44
C TRP A 170 23.35 28.03 -16.97
N ASP A 171 24.31 27.38 -16.31
CA ASP A 171 24.61 25.95 -16.54
C ASP A 171 23.47 25.10 -15.95
N VAL A 172 22.90 24.18 -16.73
CA VAL A 172 21.70 23.41 -16.36
C VAL A 172 21.88 22.63 -15.05
N PHE A 173 23.09 22.12 -14.75
CA PHE A 173 23.36 21.40 -13.51
C PHE A 173 23.45 22.35 -12.31
N VAL A 174 24.05 23.53 -12.49
CA VAL A 174 24.16 24.56 -11.45
C VAL A 174 22.79 25.16 -11.14
N ALA A 175 22.02 25.52 -12.17
CA ALA A 175 20.66 26.03 -12.05
C ALA A 175 19.73 24.99 -11.40
N GLY A 176 19.69 23.75 -11.89
CA GLY A 176 18.84 22.69 -11.35
C GLY A 176 19.15 22.34 -9.90
N ALA A 177 20.45 22.33 -9.52
CA ALA A 177 20.85 22.16 -8.13
C ALA A 177 20.38 23.32 -7.24
N LEU A 178 20.47 24.57 -7.70
CA LEU A 178 19.95 25.74 -6.99
C LEU A 178 18.41 25.73 -6.88
N VAL A 179 17.68 25.37 -7.93
CA VAL A 179 16.21 25.18 -7.91
C VAL A 179 15.81 24.15 -6.84
N ASN A 180 16.49 23.00 -6.80
CA ASN A 180 16.29 21.96 -5.77
C ASN A 180 16.60 22.48 -4.35
N ILE A 181 17.66 23.28 -4.16
CA ILE A 181 17.99 23.89 -2.85
C ILE A 181 16.92 24.87 -2.41
N TYR A 182 16.49 25.80 -3.28
CA TYR A 182 15.45 26.77 -2.95
C TYR A 182 14.11 26.08 -2.68
N SER A 183 13.75 25.06 -3.46
CA SER A 183 12.58 24.21 -3.21
C SER A 183 12.61 23.56 -1.83
N LYS A 184 13.71 22.87 -1.47
CA LYS A 184 13.86 22.23 -0.15
C LYS A 184 13.84 23.20 1.03
N PHE A 185 14.14 24.48 0.80
CA PHE A 185 14.06 25.54 1.82
C PHE A 185 12.74 26.34 1.76
N GLY A 186 11.71 25.86 1.04
CA GLY A 186 10.40 26.51 0.92
C GLY A 186 10.38 27.78 0.06
N ARG A 187 11.51 28.15 -0.57
CA ARG A 187 11.72 29.36 -1.37
C ARG A 187 11.30 29.13 -2.83
N ILE A 188 10.04 28.72 -3.01
CA ILE A 188 9.48 28.32 -4.31
C ILE A 188 9.46 29.46 -5.32
N ARG A 189 9.31 30.72 -4.89
CA ARG A 189 9.35 31.89 -5.79
C ARG A 189 10.74 32.07 -6.39
N GLU A 190 11.78 31.92 -5.59
CA GLU A 190 13.18 32.02 -6.02
C GLU A 190 13.60 30.82 -6.87
N ALA A 191 13.07 29.63 -6.58
CA ALA A 191 13.19 28.47 -7.46
C ALA A 191 12.54 28.71 -8.83
N ARG A 192 11.30 29.26 -8.87
CA ARG A 192 10.58 29.57 -10.12
C ARG A 192 11.28 30.67 -10.93
N LEU A 193 11.75 31.74 -10.29
CA LEU A 193 12.50 32.82 -10.98
C LEU A 193 13.78 32.30 -11.65
N LEU A 194 14.51 31.40 -10.99
CA LEU A 194 15.71 30.79 -11.58
C LEU A 194 15.35 29.81 -12.71
N PHE A 195 14.26 29.05 -12.56
CA PHE A 195 13.72 28.18 -13.60
C PHE A 195 13.31 28.98 -14.85
N ASP A 196 12.55 30.07 -14.69
CA ASP A 196 12.08 30.88 -15.81
C ASP A 196 13.23 31.58 -16.56
N GLY A 197 14.28 32.01 -15.85
CA GLY A 197 15.48 32.60 -16.46
C GLY A 197 16.30 31.64 -17.34
N MET A 198 16.11 30.32 -17.22
CA MET A 198 16.80 29.34 -18.06
C MET A 198 16.21 29.30 -19.48
N ALA A 199 16.99 29.73 -20.47
CA ALA A 199 16.61 29.72 -21.89
C ALA A 199 16.48 28.30 -22.49
N VAL A 200 17.17 27.30 -21.90
CA VAL A 200 17.05 25.88 -22.25
C VAL A 200 16.82 25.10 -20.96
N ARG A 201 15.77 24.27 -20.94
CA ARG A 201 15.34 23.50 -19.76
C ARG A 201 15.17 22.04 -20.16
N ASP A 202 15.94 21.15 -19.55
CA ASP A 202 15.85 19.71 -19.80
C ASP A 202 14.75 19.05 -18.95
N VAL A 203 14.40 17.80 -19.28
CA VAL A 203 13.33 17.06 -18.58
C VAL A 203 13.60 16.94 -17.08
N VAL A 204 14.87 16.88 -16.66
CA VAL A 204 15.29 16.87 -15.25
C VAL A 204 14.91 18.18 -14.56
N LEU A 205 15.19 19.33 -15.16
CA LEU A 205 14.83 20.64 -14.60
C LEU A 205 13.30 20.85 -14.54
N TRP A 206 12.56 20.40 -15.55
CA TRP A 206 11.08 20.38 -15.53
C TRP A 206 10.55 19.50 -14.39
N ASN A 207 11.09 18.29 -14.23
CA ASN A 207 10.72 17.35 -13.17
C ASN A 207 11.04 17.90 -11.76
N LEU A 208 12.19 18.57 -11.59
CA LEU A 208 12.55 19.23 -10.33
C LEU A 208 11.56 20.34 -9.95
N MET A 209 11.13 21.18 -10.90
CA MET A 209 10.21 22.27 -10.61
C MET A 209 8.76 21.80 -10.44
N MET A 210 8.30 20.79 -11.20
CA MET A 210 7.01 20.12 -10.95
C MET A 210 6.99 19.48 -9.56
N LYS A 211 8.06 18.77 -9.18
CA LYS A 211 8.20 18.21 -7.84
C LYS A 211 8.21 19.28 -6.76
N ALA A 212 8.86 20.42 -6.98
CA ALA A 212 8.89 21.53 -6.02
C ALA A 212 7.48 22.05 -5.68
N TYR A 213 6.59 22.13 -6.67
CA TYR A 213 5.18 22.49 -6.45
C TYR A 213 4.39 21.37 -5.74
N VAL A 214 4.57 20.10 -6.12
CA VAL A 214 3.90 18.95 -5.47
C VAL A 214 4.32 18.78 -4.01
N ASP A 215 5.61 18.83 -3.72
CA ASP A 215 6.18 18.72 -2.36
C ASP A 215 5.83 19.96 -1.48
N THR A 216 5.20 21.00 -2.04
CA THR A 216 4.67 22.18 -1.32
C THR A 216 3.15 22.37 -1.44
N CYS A 217 2.42 21.33 -1.87
CA CYS A 217 0.96 21.31 -2.03
C CYS A 217 0.38 22.36 -3.00
N LEU A 218 1.19 22.89 -3.92
CA LEU A 218 0.78 23.83 -4.97
C LEU A 218 0.32 23.08 -6.23
N GLU A 219 -0.69 22.23 -6.06
CA GLU A 219 -1.20 21.29 -7.06
C GLU A 219 -1.57 21.95 -8.40
N HIS A 220 -2.18 23.15 -8.35
CA HIS A 220 -2.58 23.89 -9.55
C HIS A 220 -1.37 24.32 -10.39
N GLU A 221 -0.33 24.85 -9.75
CA GLU A 221 0.91 25.29 -10.41
C GLU A 221 1.67 24.10 -11.03
N ALA A 222 1.64 22.93 -10.38
CA ALA A 222 2.24 21.72 -10.93
C ALA A 222 1.56 21.30 -12.26
N PHE A 223 0.23 21.38 -12.36
CA PHE A 223 -0.49 21.08 -13.60
C PHE A 223 -0.39 22.18 -14.66
N LEU A 224 -0.30 23.46 -14.27
CA LEU A 224 0.02 24.55 -15.21
C LEU A 224 1.42 24.36 -15.80
N LEU A 225 2.41 24.04 -14.96
CA LEU A 225 3.78 23.78 -15.40
C LEU A 225 3.89 22.52 -16.27
N PHE A 226 3.13 21.46 -15.99
CA PHE A 226 3.02 20.29 -16.89
C PHE A 226 2.42 20.66 -18.26
N SER A 227 1.45 21.58 -18.27
CA SER A 227 0.85 22.11 -19.50
C SER A 227 1.81 23.01 -20.28
N GLU A 228 2.68 23.75 -19.60
CA GLU A 228 3.79 24.51 -20.18
C GLU A 228 4.85 23.57 -20.78
N PHE A 229 5.28 22.56 -20.01
CA PHE A 229 6.23 21.53 -20.41
C PHE A 229 5.79 20.82 -21.70
N HIS A 230 4.53 20.38 -21.77
CA HIS A 230 4.00 19.70 -22.95
C HIS A 230 4.03 20.58 -24.22
N ARG A 231 3.84 21.91 -24.08
CA ARG A 231 3.92 22.86 -25.21
C ARG A 231 5.34 23.06 -25.75
N THR A 232 6.38 22.70 -25.00
CA THR A 232 7.78 22.77 -25.48
C THR A 232 8.13 21.68 -26.50
N GLY A 233 7.28 20.66 -26.67
CA GLY A 233 7.57 19.49 -27.50
C GLY A 233 8.54 18.49 -26.87
N LEU A 234 9.09 18.78 -25.70
CA LEU A 234 9.80 17.80 -24.87
C LEU A 234 8.84 16.69 -24.41
N ARG A 235 9.40 15.51 -24.14
CA ARG A 235 8.63 14.33 -23.72
C ARG A 235 8.71 14.16 -22.20
N PRO A 236 7.57 14.11 -21.49
CA PRO A 236 7.50 13.54 -20.15
C PRO A 236 8.11 12.14 -20.07
N ASP A 237 8.78 11.88 -18.95
CA ASP A 237 9.31 10.56 -18.60
C ASP A 237 8.50 9.95 -17.45
N ASP A 238 8.84 8.73 -17.04
CA ASP A 238 8.23 8.06 -15.89
C ASP A 238 8.42 8.84 -14.57
N VAL A 239 9.47 9.67 -14.44
CA VAL A 239 9.67 10.55 -13.27
C VAL A 239 8.67 11.71 -13.28
N THR A 240 8.36 12.29 -14.45
CA THR A 240 7.25 13.26 -14.61
C THR A 240 5.93 12.63 -14.15
N LEU A 241 5.60 11.45 -14.67
CA LEU A 241 4.35 10.76 -14.41
C LEU A 241 4.20 10.39 -12.93
N ARG A 242 5.24 9.80 -12.31
CA ARG A 242 5.24 9.47 -10.87
C ARG A 242 5.18 10.69 -9.96
N THR A 243 5.72 11.83 -10.40
CA THR A 243 5.65 13.08 -9.63
C THR A 243 4.23 13.64 -9.59
N LEU A 244 3.56 13.73 -10.75
CA LEU A 244 2.20 14.27 -10.85
C LEU A 244 1.12 13.30 -10.37
N ALA A 245 1.34 11.99 -10.47
CA ALA A 245 0.39 10.99 -9.96
C ALA A 245 0.15 11.09 -8.44
N ARG A 246 1.07 11.69 -7.68
CA ARG A 246 0.90 11.94 -6.23
C ARG A 246 -0.21 12.95 -5.93
N VAL A 247 -0.51 13.84 -6.85
CA VAL A 247 -1.56 14.88 -6.72
C VAL A 247 -2.97 14.27 -6.81
N GLY A 248 -3.11 13.13 -7.49
CA GLY A 248 -4.41 12.48 -7.74
C GLY A 248 -5.14 11.91 -6.53
N MET A 249 -4.59 12.03 -5.31
CA MET A 249 -5.24 11.61 -4.06
C MET A 249 -6.19 12.68 -3.48
N SER A 250 -6.11 13.92 -3.98
CA SER A 250 -7.06 14.99 -3.67
C SER A 250 -8.35 14.82 -4.51
N ARG A 251 -9.52 14.65 -3.86
CA ARG A 251 -10.84 14.50 -4.53
C ARG A 251 -11.36 15.83 -5.10
N ASN A 252 -10.55 16.50 -5.93
CA ASN A 252 -10.84 17.85 -6.43
C ASN A 252 -11.19 17.83 -7.94
N THR A 253 -12.45 18.11 -8.27
CA THR A 253 -13.00 18.01 -9.64
C THR A 253 -12.38 18.98 -10.64
N ALA A 254 -11.72 20.05 -10.17
CA ALA A 254 -11.13 21.09 -11.02
C ALA A 254 -10.04 20.60 -11.99
N PHE A 255 -9.45 19.42 -11.77
CA PHE A 255 -8.28 18.91 -12.52
C PHE A 255 -8.56 17.71 -13.43
N GLU A 256 -9.82 17.29 -13.57
CA GLU A 256 -10.18 16.06 -14.31
C GLU A 256 -9.66 16.06 -15.76
N SER A 257 -9.58 17.23 -16.39
CA SER A 257 -9.05 17.39 -17.75
C SER A 257 -7.54 17.13 -17.84
N GLN A 258 -6.73 17.75 -16.97
CA GLN A 258 -5.28 17.48 -16.90
C GLN A 258 -5.00 16.06 -16.44
N LEU A 259 -5.83 15.48 -15.56
CA LEU A 259 -5.70 14.09 -15.13
C LEU A 259 -5.96 13.11 -16.29
N LYS A 260 -6.98 13.37 -17.13
CA LYS A 260 -7.22 12.61 -18.38
C LYS A 260 -6.05 12.76 -19.36
N GLN A 261 -5.49 13.96 -19.53
CA GLN A 261 -4.32 14.18 -20.38
C GLN A 261 -3.07 13.44 -19.86
N LEU A 262 -2.85 13.43 -18.55
CA LEU A 262 -1.76 12.69 -17.90
C LEU A 262 -1.91 11.18 -18.10
N ARG A 263 -3.13 10.63 -17.90
CA ARG A 263 -3.46 9.21 -18.11
C ARG A 263 -3.29 8.80 -19.59
N ALA A 264 -3.74 9.64 -20.52
CA ALA A 264 -3.59 9.43 -21.97
C ALA A 264 -2.13 9.57 -22.45
N TYR A 265 -1.28 10.35 -21.76
CA TYR A 265 0.15 10.37 -22.05
C TYR A 265 0.88 9.17 -21.44
N ALA A 266 0.52 8.76 -20.22
CA ALA A 266 1.12 7.60 -19.56
C ALA A 266 0.94 6.32 -20.39
N THR A 267 -0.29 6.00 -20.78
CA THR A 267 -0.59 4.87 -21.69
C THR A 267 0.23 4.96 -22.99
N LYS A 268 0.22 6.11 -23.65
CA LYS A 268 0.97 6.35 -24.90
C LYS A 268 2.50 6.34 -24.75
N LEU A 269 3.04 6.50 -23.54
CA LEU A 269 4.46 6.36 -23.26
C LEU A 269 4.84 4.89 -23.09
N PHE A 270 4.05 4.13 -22.30
CA PHE A 270 4.31 2.70 -22.05
C PHE A 270 4.12 1.81 -23.29
N ILE A 271 3.16 2.12 -24.17
CA ILE A 271 2.88 1.40 -25.44
C ILE A 271 4.07 1.39 -26.43
N ARG A 272 5.17 2.10 -26.16
CA ARG A 272 6.27 2.28 -27.12
C ARG A 272 7.50 1.39 -26.92
N ASP A 273 7.55 0.60 -25.83
CA ASP A 273 8.72 -0.20 -25.44
C ASP A 273 8.47 -1.73 -25.49
N GLY A 274 8.04 -2.26 -26.65
CA GLY A 274 8.28 -3.65 -27.07
C GLY A 274 7.14 -4.67 -26.90
N ASP A 275 6.83 -5.39 -28.00
CA ASP A 275 5.63 -6.23 -28.24
C ASP A 275 5.20 -7.24 -27.15
N ASP A 276 6.10 -7.80 -26.33
CA ASP A 276 5.73 -8.72 -25.23
C ASP A 276 5.46 -8.01 -23.89
N SER A 277 5.88 -6.75 -23.75
CA SER A 277 5.78 -6.01 -22.48
C SER A 277 4.36 -5.52 -22.17
N ASP A 278 3.50 -5.37 -23.18
CA ASP A 278 2.18 -4.74 -23.04
C ASP A 278 1.27 -5.50 -22.07
N VAL A 279 0.98 -6.78 -22.34
CA VAL A 279 0.05 -7.58 -21.51
C VAL A 279 0.53 -7.63 -20.05
N ILE A 280 1.84 -7.79 -19.83
CA ILE A 280 2.46 -7.79 -18.51
C ILE A 280 2.35 -6.42 -17.82
N ALA A 281 2.53 -5.32 -18.55
CA ALA A 281 2.40 -3.95 -18.01
C ALA A 281 0.95 -3.57 -17.66
N TRP A 282 -0.02 -3.99 -18.49
CA TRP A 282 -1.45 -3.85 -18.20
C TRP A 282 -1.84 -4.73 -16.99
N ASN A 283 -1.48 -6.01 -16.96
CA ASN A 283 -1.75 -6.91 -15.81
C ASN A 283 -1.12 -6.41 -14.51
N LYS A 284 0.12 -5.89 -14.56
CA LYS A 284 0.80 -5.25 -13.40
C LYS A 284 0.13 -3.95 -12.97
N THR A 285 -0.64 -3.31 -13.85
CA THR A 285 -1.43 -2.11 -13.53
C THR A 285 -2.77 -2.48 -12.90
N LEU A 286 -3.50 -3.43 -13.49
CA LEU A 286 -4.74 -3.97 -12.92
C LEU A 286 -4.51 -4.54 -11.51
N SER A 287 -3.44 -5.33 -11.33
CA SER A 287 -3.06 -5.90 -10.03
C SER A 287 -2.74 -4.83 -8.98
N ARG A 288 -2.15 -3.70 -9.39
CA ARG A 288 -1.81 -2.58 -8.50
C ARG A 288 -3.06 -1.81 -8.04
N CYS A 289 -4.02 -1.60 -8.94
CA CYS A 289 -5.29 -0.97 -8.60
C CYS A 289 -6.11 -1.87 -7.67
N LEU A 290 -6.13 -3.19 -7.92
CA LEU A 290 -6.72 -4.18 -6.99
C LEU A 290 -6.08 -4.11 -5.60
N GLN A 291 -4.74 -4.11 -5.50
CA GLN A 291 -3.99 -3.99 -4.23
C GLN A 291 -4.27 -2.70 -3.45
N ARG A 292 -4.87 -1.69 -4.08
CA ARG A 292 -5.23 -0.40 -3.46
C ARG A 292 -6.73 -0.23 -3.21
N GLY A 293 -7.56 -1.20 -3.61
CA GLY A 293 -9.02 -1.06 -3.61
C GLY A 293 -9.56 -0.11 -4.69
N GLU A 294 -8.74 0.29 -5.67
CA GLU A 294 -9.08 1.19 -6.79
C GLU A 294 -9.89 0.44 -7.88
N ALA A 295 -10.95 -0.27 -7.47
CA ALA A 295 -11.64 -1.28 -8.29
C ALA A 295 -12.23 -0.71 -9.60
N TRP A 296 -12.84 0.48 -9.58
CA TRP A 296 -13.32 1.13 -10.80
C TRP A 296 -12.20 1.61 -11.72
N GLU A 297 -11.02 1.99 -11.19
CA GLU A 297 -9.87 2.35 -12.03
C GLU A 297 -9.31 1.12 -12.75
N ALA A 298 -9.37 -0.07 -12.13
CA ALA A 298 -9.04 -1.33 -12.80
C ALA A 298 -10.04 -1.65 -13.94
N VAL A 299 -11.35 -1.42 -13.74
CA VAL A 299 -12.36 -1.58 -14.80
C VAL A 299 -12.11 -0.63 -15.98
N ASP A 300 -11.79 0.63 -15.72
CA ASP A 300 -11.46 1.60 -16.77
C ASP A 300 -10.15 1.26 -17.48
N CYS A 301 -9.13 0.84 -16.73
CA CYS A 301 -7.85 0.35 -17.26
C CYS A 301 -8.04 -0.86 -18.19
N PHE A 302 -8.85 -1.83 -17.81
CA PHE A 302 -9.20 -2.98 -18.66
C PHE A 302 -10.01 -2.57 -19.91
N ARG A 303 -10.92 -1.59 -19.79
CA ARG A 303 -11.64 -1.04 -20.94
C ARG A 303 -10.67 -0.38 -21.94
N ASP A 304 -9.66 0.32 -21.45
CA ASP A 304 -8.65 0.98 -22.28
C ASP A 304 -7.62 -0.01 -22.88
N MET A 305 -7.30 -1.10 -22.17
CA MET A 305 -6.57 -2.25 -22.71
C MET A 305 -7.30 -2.87 -23.91
N ILE A 306 -8.62 -3.10 -23.78
CA ILE A 306 -9.47 -3.61 -24.88
C ILE A 306 -9.53 -2.64 -26.05
N LYS A 307 -9.73 -1.33 -25.82
CA LYS A 307 -9.69 -0.30 -26.88
C LYS A 307 -8.35 -0.28 -27.62
N SER A 308 -7.25 -0.52 -26.90
CA SER A 308 -5.90 -0.57 -27.44
C SER A 308 -5.62 -1.86 -28.23
N SER A 309 -6.61 -2.76 -28.37
CA SER A 309 -6.52 -4.06 -29.07
C SER A 309 -5.47 -5.03 -28.50
N VAL A 310 -5.07 -4.83 -27.24
CA VAL A 310 -4.11 -5.70 -26.54
C VAL A 310 -4.77 -7.04 -26.21
N ALA A 311 -4.03 -8.14 -26.34
CA ALA A 311 -4.51 -9.46 -25.97
C ALA A 311 -4.71 -9.59 -24.45
N CYS A 312 -5.88 -10.08 -24.03
CA CYS A 312 -6.16 -10.42 -22.64
C CYS A 312 -5.78 -11.89 -22.40
N ASP A 313 -4.93 -12.15 -21.41
CA ASP A 313 -4.53 -13.51 -20.99
C ASP A 313 -5.37 -14.00 -19.80
N SER A 314 -5.11 -15.22 -19.33
CA SER A 314 -5.79 -15.79 -18.16
C SER A 314 -5.58 -14.95 -16.89
N LEU A 315 -4.41 -14.32 -16.72
CA LEU A 315 -4.11 -13.43 -15.59
C LEU A 315 -4.94 -12.13 -15.66
N THR A 316 -5.13 -11.54 -16.85
CA THR A 316 -6.03 -10.39 -17.06
C THR A 316 -7.42 -10.72 -16.55
N PHE A 317 -7.95 -11.89 -16.91
CA PHE A 317 -9.29 -12.31 -16.51
C PHE A 317 -9.39 -12.68 -15.02
N VAL A 318 -8.40 -13.37 -14.43
CA VAL A 318 -8.34 -13.65 -12.99
C VAL A 318 -8.38 -12.35 -12.17
N VAL A 319 -7.53 -11.37 -12.53
CA VAL A 319 -7.50 -10.08 -11.85
C VAL A 319 -8.83 -9.34 -12.04
N MET A 320 -9.36 -9.27 -13.27
CA MET A 320 -10.63 -8.57 -13.51
C MET A 320 -11.85 -9.23 -12.84
N LEU A 321 -11.89 -10.55 -12.75
CA LEU A 321 -12.95 -11.27 -12.04
C LEU A 321 -12.87 -11.01 -10.54
N SER A 322 -11.66 -10.94 -9.95
CA SER A 322 -11.50 -10.55 -8.54
C SER A 322 -11.93 -9.10 -8.27
N VAL A 323 -11.67 -8.18 -9.22
CA VAL A 323 -12.16 -6.78 -9.17
C VAL A 323 -13.69 -6.75 -9.20
N VAL A 324 -14.33 -7.45 -10.15
CA VAL A 324 -15.80 -7.52 -10.21
C VAL A 324 -16.41 -8.14 -8.96
N ALA A 325 -15.76 -9.18 -8.41
CA ALA A 325 -16.17 -9.83 -7.17
C ALA A 325 -16.05 -8.91 -5.93
N SER A 326 -15.22 -7.87 -5.99
CA SER A 326 -15.18 -6.80 -4.96
C SER A 326 -16.21 -5.69 -5.21
N LEU A 327 -16.64 -5.49 -6.45
CA LEU A 327 -17.67 -4.51 -6.84
C LEU A 327 -19.11 -5.04 -6.72
N ASN A 328 -19.29 -6.34 -6.45
CA ASN A 328 -20.59 -7.03 -6.43
C ASN A 328 -21.44 -6.77 -7.70
N CYS A 329 -20.79 -6.62 -8.87
CA CYS A 329 -21.43 -6.16 -10.10
C CYS A 329 -21.74 -7.32 -11.07
N LEU A 330 -22.87 -8.00 -10.84
CA LEU A 330 -23.28 -9.20 -11.59
C LEU A 330 -23.32 -9.00 -13.12
N GLU A 331 -23.78 -7.84 -13.62
CA GLU A 331 -23.85 -7.59 -15.07
C GLU A 331 -22.48 -7.43 -15.72
N LEU A 332 -21.53 -6.75 -15.06
CA LEU A 332 -20.15 -6.67 -15.53
C LEU A 332 -19.47 -8.06 -15.48
N GLY A 333 -19.80 -8.86 -14.45
CA GLY A 333 -19.38 -10.25 -14.33
C GLY A 333 -19.87 -11.14 -15.49
N LYS A 334 -21.15 -11.02 -15.87
CA LYS A 334 -21.72 -11.70 -17.05
C LYS A 334 -21.03 -11.27 -18.35
N GLN A 335 -20.74 -9.97 -18.52
CA GLN A 335 -20.04 -9.46 -19.71
C GLN A 335 -18.61 -10.02 -19.82
N ILE A 336 -17.88 -10.07 -18.70
CA ILE A 336 -16.51 -10.59 -18.65
C ILE A 336 -16.50 -12.12 -18.80
N HIS A 337 -17.42 -12.86 -18.17
CA HIS A 337 -17.57 -14.30 -18.41
C HIS A 337 -17.85 -14.59 -19.90
N GLY A 338 -18.77 -13.84 -20.51
CA GLY A 338 -19.03 -13.93 -21.95
C GLY A 338 -17.84 -13.51 -22.83
N ALA A 339 -16.80 -12.86 -22.30
CA ALA A 339 -15.55 -12.56 -22.99
C ALA A 339 -14.46 -13.63 -22.76
N VAL A 340 -14.50 -14.33 -21.61
CA VAL A 340 -13.69 -15.52 -21.31
C VAL A 340 -14.07 -16.67 -22.25
N MET A 341 -15.36 -17.01 -22.36
CA MET A 341 -15.83 -18.11 -23.23
C MET A 341 -15.53 -17.84 -24.72
N ARG A 342 -15.59 -16.57 -25.16
CA ARG A 342 -15.20 -16.15 -26.52
C ARG A 342 -13.69 -16.25 -26.81
N ARG A 343 -12.89 -16.66 -25.83
CA ARG A 343 -11.45 -16.89 -25.93
C ARG A 343 -11.05 -18.31 -25.49
N GLU A 344 -12.03 -19.18 -25.21
CA GLU A 344 -11.83 -20.56 -24.73
C GLU A 344 -10.98 -20.65 -23.43
N LEU A 345 -10.98 -19.57 -22.65
CA LEU A 345 -10.23 -19.46 -21.38
C LEU A 345 -11.01 -19.96 -20.17
N ASP A 346 -12.27 -20.37 -20.34
CA ASP A 346 -13.14 -20.93 -19.29
C ASP A 346 -12.62 -22.29 -18.77
N GLN A 347 -11.91 -23.05 -19.61
CA GLN A 347 -11.30 -24.33 -19.25
C GLN A 347 -10.00 -24.20 -18.44
N VAL A 348 -9.49 -22.98 -18.23
CA VAL A 348 -8.32 -22.75 -17.37
C VAL A 348 -8.78 -22.71 -15.91
N VAL A 349 -8.39 -23.70 -15.11
CA VAL A 349 -8.86 -23.89 -13.72
C VAL A 349 -8.81 -22.61 -12.87
N SER A 350 -7.75 -21.80 -12.97
CA SER A 350 -7.65 -20.53 -12.24
C SER A 350 -8.66 -19.47 -12.67
N VAL A 351 -9.07 -19.46 -13.95
CA VAL A 351 -10.12 -18.59 -14.49
C VAL A 351 -11.50 -19.13 -14.08
N GLY A 352 -11.71 -20.45 -14.13
CA GLY A 352 -12.90 -21.12 -13.61
C GLY A 352 -13.16 -20.82 -12.14
N ASN A 353 -12.14 -21.00 -11.28
CA ASN A 353 -12.20 -20.67 -9.86
C ASN A 353 -12.48 -19.17 -9.62
N SER A 354 -11.95 -18.29 -10.47
CA SER A 354 -12.23 -16.84 -10.41
C SER A 354 -13.67 -16.50 -10.84
N LEU A 355 -14.21 -17.20 -11.84
CA LEU A 355 -15.62 -17.07 -12.28
C LEU A 355 -16.58 -17.56 -11.19
N ILE A 356 -16.28 -18.69 -10.56
CA ILE A 356 -17.07 -19.26 -9.46
C ILE A 356 -17.11 -18.26 -8.29
N ASN A 357 -15.95 -17.79 -7.81
CA ASN A 357 -15.84 -16.79 -6.73
C ASN A 357 -16.61 -15.50 -7.06
N MET A 358 -16.52 -15.01 -8.31
CA MET A 358 -17.26 -13.84 -8.76
C MET A 358 -18.78 -14.06 -8.71
N TYR A 359 -19.29 -15.18 -9.23
CA TYR A 359 -20.73 -15.49 -9.17
C TYR A 359 -21.23 -15.76 -7.75
N VAL A 360 -20.42 -16.41 -6.90
CA VAL A 360 -20.68 -16.63 -5.48
C VAL A 360 -20.85 -15.32 -4.73
N LYS A 361 -19.92 -14.37 -4.90
CA LYS A 361 -20.01 -13.04 -4.26
C LYS A 361 -21.12 -12.17 -4.83
N ALA A 362 -21.52 -12.42 -6.08
CA ALA A 362 -22.67 -11.80 -6.74
C ALA A 362 -24.02 -12.49 -6.46
N GLY A 363 -24.12 -13.32 -5.41
CA GLY A 363 -25.35 -14.01 -5.00
C GLY A 363 -25.88 -15.06 -5.97
N SER A 364 -25.14 -15.37 -7.04
CA SER A 364 -25.59 -16.17 -8.18
C SER A 364 -24.99 -17.58 -8.16
N VAL A 365 -25.16 -18.29 -7.04
CA VAL A 365 -24.60 -19.63 -6.81
C VAL A 365 -25.04 -20.64 -7.88
N SER A 366 -26.24 -20.48 -8.46
CA SER A 366 -26.70 -21.29 -9.60
C SER A 366 -25.84 -21.12 -10.86
N ARG A 367 -25.30 -19.92 -11.11
CA ARG A 367 -24.33 -19.67 -12.19
C ARG A 367 -22.93 -20.15 -11.83
N ALA A 368 -22.53 -20.04 -10.56
CA ALA A 368 -21.27 -20.63 -10.08
C ALA A 368 -21.27 -22.16 -10.29
N ARG A 369 -22.36 -22.84 -9.92
CA ARG A 369 -22.56 -24.28 -10.17
C ARG A 369 -22.56 -24.64 -11.67
N SER A 370 -23.08 -23.76 -12.53
CA SER A 370 -23.04 -23.96 -13.99
C SER A 370 -21.63 -23.82 -14.56
N VAL A 371 -20.75 -22.98 -13.98
CA VAL A 371 -19.33 -22.90 -14.39
C VAL A 371 -18.58 -24.12 -13.88
N PHE A 372 -18.74 -24.47 -12.60
CA PHE A 372 -18.11 -25.64 -11.99
C PHE A 372 -18.41 -26.94 -12.75
N GLY A 373 -19.68 -27.16 -13.13
CA GLY A 373 -20.09 -28.32 -13.96
C GLY A 373 -19.72 -28.24 -15.44
N GLN A 374 -18.95 -27.24 -15.86
CA GLN A 374 -18.43 -27.06 -17.23
C GLN A 374 -16.89 -27.07 -17.29
N MET A 375 -16.20 -27.25 -16.15
CA MET A 375 -14.75 -27.36 -16.08
C MET A 375 -14.31 -28.80 -16.32
N ASN A 376 -13.38 -29.02 -17.26
CA ASN A 376 -12.80 -30.34 -17.52
C ASN A 376 -11.94 -30.87 -16.35
N GLU A 377 -11.30 -29.98 -15.61
CA GLU A 377 -10.50 -30.28 -14.41
C GLU A 377 -11.00 -29.41 -13.25
N VAL A 378 -11.22 -30.01 -12.08
CA VAL A 378 -11.58 -29.32 -10.84
C VAL A 378 -10.54 -29.63 -9.76
N ASP A 379 -10.06 -28.59 -9.08
CA ASP A 379 -9.09 -28.72 -7.99
C ASP A 379 -9.75 -28.48 -6.62
N LEU A 380 -9.00 -28.70 -5.54
CA LEU A 380 -9.50 -28.46 -4.17
C LEU A 380 -9.94 -26.99 -3.98
N ILE A 381 -9.38 -26.05 -4.75
CA ILE A 381 -9.78 -24.64 -4.74
C ILE A 381 -11.16 -24.46 -5.43
N SER A 382 -11.45 -25.18 -6.53
CA SER A 382 -12.77 -25.22 -7.17
C SER A 382 -13.84 -25.66 -6.16
N TRP A 383 -13.59 -26.79 -5.48
CA TRP A 383 -14.50 -27.33 -4.47
C TRP A 383 -14.64 -26.39 -3.26
N ASN A 384 -13.53 -25.91 -2.68
CA ASN A 384 -13.56 -24.99 -1.55
C ASN A 384 -14.34 -23.69 -1.88
N THR A 385 -14.23 -23.20 -3.11
CA THR A 385 -14.99 -22.00 -3.56
C THR A 385 -16.49 -22.31 -3.68
N MET A 386 -16.89 -23.49 -4.16
CA MET A 386 -18.30 -23.91 -4.21
C MET A 386 -18.89 -24.19 -2.82
N ILE A 387 -18.14 -24.86 -1.94
CA ILE A 387 -18.56 -25.23 -0.58
C ILE A 387 -18.72 -23.96 0.28
N SER A 388 -17.68 -23.14 0.38
CA SER A 388 -17.73 -21.86 1.12
C SER A 388 -18.74 -20.89 0.50
N GLY A 389 -18.84 -20.85 -0.83
CA GLY A 389 -19.77 -19.99 -1.54
C GLY A 389 -21.24 -20.37 -1.35
N SER A 390 -21.55 -21.66 -1.19
CA SER A 390 -22.89 -22.12 -0.85
C SER A 390 -23.24 -21.79 0.61
N ALA A 391 -22.30 -22.01 1.54
CA ALA A 391 -22.48 -21.69 2.96
C ALA A 391 -22.66 -20.17 3.22
N LEU A 392 -21.98 -19.31 2.46
CA LEU A 392 -22.09 -17.85 2.58
C LEU A 392 -23.39 -17.25 1.99
N ASN A 393 -24.16 -18.04 1.22
CA ASN A 393 -25.36 -17.57 0.52
C ASN A 393 -26.67 -18.23 1.05
N GLY A 394 -26.65 -18.85 2.24
CA GLY A 394 -27.84 -19.52 2.79
C GLY A 394 -28.27 -20.76 1.97
N LEU A 395 -27.29 -21.51 1.44
CA LEU A 395 -27.49 -22.76 0.71
C LEU A 395 -26.70 -23.89 1.39
N GLU A 396 -26.92 -24.06 2.69
CA GLU A 396 -26.16 -24.94 3.56
C GLU A 396 -26.25 -26.42 3.14
N GLU A 397 -27.43 -26.90 2.74
CA GLU A 397 -27.59 -28.25 2.17
C GLU A 397 -26.74 -28.46 0.92
N CYS A 398 -26.58 -27.44 0.07
CA CYS A 398 -25.72 -27.52 -1.11
C CYS A 398 -24.24 -27.53 -0.72
N SER A 399 -23.84 -26.77 0.31
CA SER A 399 -22.47 -26.79 0.86
C SER A 399 -22.09 -28.20 1.34
N VAL A 400 -22.99 -28.84 2.10
CA VAL A 400 -22.86 -30.24 2.55
C VAL A 400 -22.83 -31.21 1.37
N GLY A 401 -23.68 -31.01 0.36
CA GLY A 401 -23.69 -31.81 -0.86
C GLY A 401 -22.34 -31.80 -1.59
N PHE A 402 -21.78 -30.62 -1.84
CA PHE A 402 -20.47 -30.49 -2.48
C PHE A 402 -19.33 -31.10 -1.65
N PHE A 403 -19.43 -31.10 -0.31
CA PHE A 403 -18.46 -31.81 0.55
C PHE A 403 -18.56 -33.33 0.43
N VAL A 404 -19.78 -33.88 0.36
CA VAL A 404 -20.00 -35.32 0.12
C VAL A 404 -19.50 -35.73 -1.26
N ASP A 405 -19.67 -34.88 -2.28
CA ASP A 405 -19.18 -35.14 -3.63
C ASP A 405 -17.64 -35.03 -3.74
N LEU A 406 -17.01 -34.04 -3.10
CA LEU A 406 -15.55 -33.96 -2.95
C LEU A 406 -14.96 -35.26 -2.35
N LEU A 407 -15.62 -35.81 -1.32
CA LEU A 407 -15.20 -37.08 -0.69
C LEU A 407 -15.43 -38.30 -1.58
N ARG A 408 -16.39 -38.26 -2.51
CA ARG A 408 -16.63 -39.33 -3.51
C ARG A 408 -15.56 -39.33 -4.61
N ASP A 409 -15.09 -38.15 -5.00
CA ASP A 409 -13.97 -37.97 -5.93
C ASP A 409 -12.60 -38.33 -5.30
N GLY A 410 -12.57 -38.68 -4.01
CA GLY A 410 -11.38 -39.17 -3.30
C GLY A 410 -10.38 -38.08 -2.91
N LEU A 411 -10.76 -36.81 -3.03
CA LEU A 411 -9.97 -35.69 -2.53
C LEU A 411 -10.03 -35.62 -1.00
N LEU A 412 -8.96 -35.11 -0.38
CA LEU A 412 -8.90 -34.87 1.06
C LEU A 412 -9.28 -33.41 1.38
N PRO A 413 -10.35 -33.17 2.16
CA PRO A 413 -10.66 -31.87 2.75
C PRO A 413 -9.48 -31.24 3.50
N ASP A 414 -9.25 -29.94 3.30
CA ASP A 414 -8.33 -29.13 4.10
C ASP A 414 -9.08 -28.40 5.24
N GLN A 415 -8.36 -27.61 6.05
CA GLN A 415 -8.97 -26.85 7.14
C GLN A 415 -10.02 -25.82 6.66
N PHE A 416 -9.88 -25.29 5.45
CA PHE A 416 -10.83 -24.34 4.85
C PHE A 416 -12.08 -25.06 4.35
N THR A 417 -11.94 -26.27 3.79
CA THR A 417 -13.07 -27.16 3.49
C THR A 417 -13.86 -27.44 4.76
N ILE A 418 -13.19 -27.96 5.80
CA ILE A 418 -13.81 -28.40 7.05
C ILE A 418 -14.55 -27.23 7.73
N ALA A 419 -13.89 -26.09 7.93
CA ALA A 419 -14.47 -24.90 8.55
C ALA A 419 -15.66 -24.33 7.74
N SER A 420 -15.65 -24.44 6.42
CA SER A 420 -16.76 -23.98 5.55
C SER A 420 -18.01 -24.85 5.68
N VAL A 421 -17.84 -26.17 5.79
CA VAL A 421 -18.98 -27.09 5.99
C VAL A 421 -19.47 -27.03 7.43
N LEU A 422 -18.59 -26.87 8.42
CA LEU A 422 -18.97 -26.62 9.81
C LEU A 422 -19.82 -25.35 9.95
N ARG A 423 -19.48 -24.28 9.24
CA ARG A 423 -20.33 -23.07 9.16
C ARG A 423 -21.72 -23.38 8.61
N ALA A 424 -21.83 -24.16 7.54
CA ALA A 424 -23.12 -24.61 7.02
C ALA A 424 -23.89 -25.48 8.04
N CYS A 425 -23.19 -26.31 8.82
CA CYS A 425 -23.79 -27.07 9.92
C CYS A 425 -24.32 -26.18 11.06
N SER A 426 -23.85 -24.93 11.19
CA SER A 426 -24.33 -24.01 12.24
C SER A 426 -25.73 -23.44 11.98
N SER A 427 -26.19 -23.41 10.73
CA SER A 427 -27.53 -22.94 10.35
C SER A 427 -28.57 -24.05 10.23
N LEU A 428 -28.15 -25.31 10.06
CA LEU A 428 -29.05 -26.44 9.79
C LEU A 428 -29.64 -27.03 11.09
N GLU A 429 -30.95 -27.27 11.13
CA GLU A 429 -31.63 -27.87 12.30
C GLU A 429 -31.03 -29.23 12.72
N GLN A 430 -30.65 -30.06 11.74
CA GLN A 430 -30.00 -31.37 11.96
C GLN A 430 -28.46 -31.28 11.99
N GLY A 431 -27.91 -30.06 11.87
CA GLY A 431 -26.48 -29.80 11.67
C GLY A 431 -25.58 -30.25 12.82
N CYS A 432 -26.11 -30.39 14.04
CA CYS A 432 -25.34 -30.87 15.21
C CYS A 432 -24.84 -32.32 15.04
N HIS A 433 -25.61 -33.19 14.39
CA HIS A 433 -25.20 -34.57 14.09
C HIS A 433 -24.13 -34.60 13.00
N LEU A 434 -24.30 -33.81 11.94
CA LEU A 434 -23.34 -33.71 10.84
C LEU A 434 -22.02 -33.06 11.29
N ALA A 435 -22.07 -31.99 12.08
CA ALA A 435 -20.90 -31.38 12.71
C ALA A 435 -20.12 -32.38 13.57
N THR A 436 -20.83 -33.29 14.28
CA THR A 436 -20.18 -34.36 15.03
C THR A 436 -19.49 -35.38 14.11
N GLN A 437 -20.11 -35.74 12.98
CA GLN A 437 -19.46 -36.60 11.98
C GLN A 437 -18.21 -35.92 11.41
N ILE A 438 -18.30 -34.64 11.03
CA ILE A 438 -17.17 -33.83 10.52
C ILE A 438 -16.07 -33.68 11.56
N HIS A 439 -16.41 -33.48 12.84
CA HIS A 439 -15.43 -33.48 13.94
C HIS A 439 -14.70 -34.82 14.03
N THR A 440 -15.41 -35.96 14.02
CA THR A 440 -14.74 -37.28 14.02
C THR A 440 -13.93 -37.56 12.76
N TYR A 441 -14.28 -36.97 11.61
CA TYR A 441 -13.46 -36.99 10.41
C TYR A 441 -12.18 -36.17 10.61
N ALA A 442 -12.30 -34.93 11.08
CA ALA A 442 -11.16 -34.04 11.33
C ALA A 442 -10.20 -34.61 12.39
N MET A 443 -10.70 -35.33 13.41
CA MET A 443 -9.87 -36.07 14.37
C MET A 443 -9.05 -37.17 13.66
N LYS A 444 -9.67 -37.97 12.79
CA LYS A 444 -9.00 -39.03 12.02
C LYS A 444 -7.98 -38.48 11.01
N ALA A 445 -8.26 -37.31 10.45
CA ALA A 445 -7.36 -36.59 9.54
C ALA A 445 -6.26 -35.78 10.27
N GLY A 446 -6.31 -35.68 11.60
CA GLY A 446 -5.32 -34.94 12.41
C GLY A 446 -5.48 -33.40 12.39
N VAL A 447 -6.58 -32.87 11.83
CA VAL A 447 -6.76 -31.42 11.57
C VAL A 447 -7.45 -30.69 12.73
N VAL A 448 -7.96 -31.37 13.75
CA VAL A 448 -8.67 -30.73 14.88
C VAL A 448 -7.80 -29.78 15.72
N LEU A 449 -6.47 -29.94 15.68
CA LEU A 449 -5.53 -29.03 16.34
C LEU A 449 -5.24 -27.75 15.54
N ASP A 450 -5.80 -27.60 14.33
CA ASP A 450 -5.80 -26.33 13.61
C ASP A 450 -6.78 -25.35 14.28
N SER A 451 -6.29 -24.18 14.67
CA SER A 451 -7.06 -23.15 15.40
C SER A 451 -8.31 -22.68 14.63
N PHE A 452 -8.29 -22.66 13.29
CA PHE A 452 -9.46 -22.27 12.49
C PHE A 452 -10.55 -23.36 12.52
N VAL A 453 -10.14 -24.64 12.46
CA VAL A 453 -11.07 -25.77 12.66
C VAL A 453 -11.61 -25.78 14.09
N SER A 454 -10.75 -25.62 15.11
CA SER A 454 -11.19 -25.60 16.51
C SER A 454 -12.13 -24.43 16.80
N THR A 455 -11.82 -23.20 16.35
CA THR A 455 -12.70 -22.03 16.48
C THR A 455 -14.09 -22.29 15.87
N THR A 456 -14.15 -22.89 14.67
CA THR A 456 -15.44 -23.19 14.02
C THR A 456 -16.19 -24.34 14.69
N LEU A 457 -15.50 -25.33 15.26
CA LEU A 457 -16.14 -26.35 16.10
C LEU A 457 -16.72 -25.76 17.40
N ILE A 458 -15.99 -24.85 18.06
CA ILE A 458 -16.44 -24.15 19.29
C ILE A 458 -17.73 -23.35 19.02
N ASP A 459 -17.77 -22.59 17.91
CA ASP A 459 -18.96 -21.84 17.48
C ASP A 459 -20.17 -22.77 17.21
N VAL A 460 -19.96 -23.85 16.44
CA VAL A 460 -21.03 -24.82 16.11
C VAL A 460 -21.55 -25.56 17.35
N TYR A 461 -20.66 -26.02 18.23
CA TYR A 461 -21.06 -26.72 19.45
C TYR A 461 -21.77 -25.79 20.43
N SER A 462 -21.32 -24.54 20.58
CA SER A 462 -22.00 -23.54 21.42
C SER A 462 -23.41 -23.20 20.89
N LYS A 463 -23.54 -22.95 19.58
CA LYS A 463 -24.83 -22.70 18.92
C LYS A 463 -25.78 -23.88 19.07
N SER A 464 -25.30 -25.11 18.88
CA SER A 464 -26.09 -26.35 19.05
C SER A 464 -26.32 -26.78 20.50
N GLY A 465 -25.90 -25.98 21.49
CA GLY A 465 -26.16 -26.22 22.92
C GLY A 465 -25.27 -27.28 23.57
N ARG A 466 -24.21 -27.72 22.88
CA ARG A 466 -23.23 -28.72 23.33
C ARG A 466 -21.99 -28.03 23.91
N THR A 467 -22.20 -27.33 25.02
CA THR A 467 -21.17 -26.47 25.63
C THR A 467 -20.01 -27.26 26.22
N GLU A 468 -20.22 -28.49 26.69
CA GLU A 468 -19.14 -29.33 27.25
C GLU A 468 -18.11 -29.68 26.17
N GLU A 469 -18.55 -30.00 24.96
CA GLU A 469 -17.67 -30.28 23.82
C GLU A 469 -16.94 -29.02 23.32
N ALA A 470 -17.58 -27.85 23.42
CA ALA A 470 -16.92 -26.57 23.17
C ALA A 470 -15.86 -26.25 24.25
N GLU A 471 -16.18 -26.46 25.53
CA GLU A 471 -15.23 -26.29 26.65
C GLU A 471 -14.00 -27.20 26.49
N VAL A 472 -14.17 -28.48 26.10
CA VAL A 472 -13.06 -29.43 25.88
C VAL A 472 -12.13 -29.01 24.73
N LEU A 473 -12.68 -28.47 23.64
CA LEU A 473 -11.88 -27.94 22.53
C LEU A 473 -11.13 -26.66 22.92
N PHE A 474 -11.83 -25.75 23.61
CA PHE A 474 -11.31 -24.45 24.03
C PHE A 474 -10.09 -24.55 24.97
N VAL A 475 -10.01 -25.58 25.83
CA VAL A 475 -8.86 -25.82 26.74
C VAL A 475 -7.49 -25.89 26.04
N ASN A 476 -7.45 -26.15 24.73
CA ASN A 476 -6.23 -26.29 23.95
C ASN A 476 -5.99 -25.12 22.96
N GLN A 477 -6.67 -23.98 23.13
CA GLN A 477 -6.59 -22.83 22.20
C GLN A 477 -6.12 -21.55 22.89
N ASP A 478 -4.99 -21.03 22.43
CA ASP A 478 -4.42 -19.73 22.85
C ASP A 478 -4.82 -18.57 21.92
N ASP A 479 -5.75 -18.79 20.96
CA ASP A 479 -6.09 -17.78 19.94
C ASP A 479 -7.33 -16.95 20.29
N LEU A 480 -7.27 -15.64 20.06
CA LEU A 480 -8.33 -14.70 20.42
C LEU A 480 -9.68 -14.97 19.72
N ALA A 481 -9.71 -15.63 18.55
CA ALA A 481 -10.95 -15.99 17.89
C ALA A 481 -11.66 -17.15 18.62
N SER A 482 -10.91 -18.14 19.12
CA SER A 482 -11.44 -19.17 20.03
C SER A 482 -12.00 -18.57 21.32
N TRP A 483 -11.32 -17.60 21.95
CA TRP A 483 -11.84 -16.88 23.13
C TRP A 483 -13.13 -16.12 22.82
N ASN A 484 -13.15 -15.37 21.70
CA ASN A 484 -14.32 -14.62 21.27
C ASN A 484 -15.51 -15.53 20.92
N ALA A 485 -15.26 -16.68 20.27
CA ALA A 485 -16.28 -17.68 19.96
C ALA A 485 -16.86 -18.31 21.23
N MET A 486 -16.02 -18.67 22.20
CA MET A 486 -16.46 -19.25 23.47
C MET A 486 -17.25 -18.25 24.34
N MET A 487 -16.80 -17.00 24.40
CA MET A 487 -17.54 -15.91 25.07
C MET A 487 -18.91 -15.68 24.43
N TYR A 488 -18.99 -15.58 23.09
CA TYR A 488 -20.24 -15.46 22.36
C TYR A 488 -21.15 -16.69 22.57
N GLY A 489 -20.56 -17.89 22.61
CA GLY A 489 -21.25 -19.15 22.86
C GLY A 489 -22.01 -19.17 24.19
N TYR A 490 -21.38 -18.72 25.28
CA TYR A 490 -22.04 -18.56 26.57
C TYR A 490 -23.13 -17.47 26.54
N ILE A 491 -22.91 -16.36 25.83
CA ILE A 491 -23.90 -15.28 25.66
C ILE A 491 -25.14 -15.74 24.89
N MET A 492 -25.01 -16.69 23.95
CA MET A 492 -26.14 -17.33 23.25
C MET A 492 -26.89 -18.37 24.10
N ARG A 493 -26.44 -18.61 25.32
CA ARG A 493 -26.99 -19.58 26.29
C ARG A 493 -27.35 -18.93 27.63
N ASP A 494 -27.37 -17.59 27.66
CA ASP A 494 -27.60 -16.74 28.84
C ASP A 494 -26.65 -16.99 30.04
N ASP A 495 -25.56 -17.75 29.86
CA ASP A 495 -24.49 -17.93 30.86
C ASP A 495 -23.50 -16.75 30.81
N PHE A 496 -24.04 -15.56 31.00
CA PHE A 496 -23.28 -14.31 31.01
C PHE A 496 -22.20 -14.29 32.11
N HIS A 497 -22.38 -15.09 33.18
CA HIS A 497 -21.37 -15.27 34.23
C HIS A 497 -20.12 -15.99 33.73
N LYS A 498 -20.23 -17.11 32.99
CA LYS A 498 -19.06 -17.73 32.34
C LYS A 498 -18.44 -16.81 31.28
N ALA A 499 -19.25 -16.07 30.52
CA ALA A 499 -18.76 -15.12 29.52
C ALA A 499 -17.89 -14.01 30.14
N LEU A 500 -18.34 -13.37 31.23
CA LEU A 500 -17.52 -12.39 31.95
C LEU A 500 -16.32 -13.01 32.64
N ARG A 501 -16.42 -14.26 33.12
CA ARG A 501 -15.28 -14.95 33.73
C ARG A 501 -14.16 -15.21 32.71
N LEU A 502 -14.48 -15.59 31.47
CA LEU A 502 -13.49 -15.66 30.39
C LEU A 502 -12.87 -14.30 30.12
N TYR A 503 -13.68 -13.22 30.05
CA TYR A 503 -13.16 -11.87 29.86
C TYR A 503 -12.17 -11.46 30.98
N SER A 504 -12.46 -11.78 32.25
CA SER A 504 -11.54 -11.53 33.37
C SER A 504 -10.23 -12.29 33.21
N ILE A 505 -10.26 -13.60 32.92
CA ILE A 505 -9.04 -14.41 32.73
C ILE A 505 -8.21 -13.88 31.56
N LEU A 506 -8.84 -13.55 30.44
CA LEU A 506 -8.18 -12.96 29.28
C LEU A 506 -7.54 -11.61 29.63
N HIS A 507 -8.22 -10.75 30.40
CA HIS A 507 -7.66 -9.48 30.86
C HIS A 507 -6.49 -9.65 31.85
N GLU A 508 -6.56 -10.64 32.74
CA GLU A 508 -5.52 -10.97 33.72
C GLU A 508 -4.27 -11.60 33.09
N SER A 509 -4.43 -12.36 32.01
CA SER A 509 -3.32 -12.94 31.23
C SER A 509 -2.38 -11.91 30.61
N GLY A 510 -2.82 -10.64 30.51
CA GLY A 510 -2.14 -9.56 29.82
C GLY A 510 -2.50 -9.43 28.33
N GLU A 511 -3.26 -10.39 27.79
CA GLU A 511 -3.74 -10.32 26.42
C GLU A 511 -4.73 -9.17 26.19
N ARG A 512 -4.62 -8.54 25.01
CA ARG A 512 -5.40 -7.36 24.66
C ARG A 512 -6.53 -7.72 23.73
N GLY A 513 -7.62 -8.18 24.34
CA GLY A 513 -8.90 -8.38 23.65
C GLY A 513 -9.27 -7.24 22.70
N ASP A 514 -9.78 -7.62 21.53
CA ASP A 514 -10.16 -6.74 20.44
C ASP A 514 -11.54 -6.10 20.66
N GLN A 515 -12.05 -5.42 19.65
CA GLN A 515 -13.40 -4.85 19.65
C GLN A 515 -14.49 -5.90 19.89
N ILE A 516 -14.36 -7.10 19.31
CA ILE A 516 -15.31 -8.20 19.50
C ILE A 516 -15.30 -8.67 20.96
N THR A 517 -14.12 -8.74 21.58
CA THR A 517 -13.96 -9.13 22.99
C THR A 517 -14.71 -8.18 23.93
N VAL A 518 -14.51 -6.86 23.77
CA VAL A 518 -15.16 -5.88 24.64
C VAL A 518 -16.65 -5.72 24.35
N ALA A 519 -17.09 -5.92 23.11
CA ALA A 519 -18.51 -5.93 22.75
C ALA A 519 -19.23 -7.15 23.35
N ASN A 520 -18.63 -8.34 23.28
CA ASN A 520 -19.12 -9.55 23.96
C ASN A 520 -19.17 -9.35 25.48
N ALA A 521 -18.10 -8.79 26.08
CA ALA A 521 -18.09 -8.48 27.51
C ALA A 521 -19.20 -7.48 27.91
N ALA A 522 -19.40 -6.41 27.14
CA ALA A 522 -20.47 -5.44 27.37
C ALA A 522 -21.85 -6.09 27.29
N LYS A 523 -22.10 -6.93 26.26
CA LYS A 523 -23.35 -7.67 26.10
C LYS A 523 -23.61 -8.65 27.26
N ALA A 524 -22.57 -9.33 27.77
CA ALA A 524 -22.67 -10.17 28.95
C ALA A 524 -22.97 -9.36 30.24
N ALA A 525 -22.32 -8.21 30.43
CA ALA A 525 -22.62 -7.31 31.54
C ALA A 525 -24.08 -6.79 31.48
N GLY A 526 -24.57 -6.44 30.28
CA GLY A 526 -25.97 -6.06 30.06
C GLY A 526 -26.95 -7.19 30.39
N GLY A 527 -26.63 -8.43 29.98
CA GLY A 527 -27.43 -9.62 30.30
C GLY A 527 -27.52 -9.94 31.80
N LEU A 528 -26.50 -9.58 32.59
CA LEU A 528 -26.52 -9.69 34.06
C LEU A 528 -27.14 -8.49 34.78
N VAL A 529 -27.52 -7.42 34.07
CA VAL A 529 -27.82 -6.10 34.67
C VAL A 529 -26.63 -5.59 35.52
N GLY A 530 -25.41 -5.99 35.13
CA GLY A 530 -24.15 -5.81 35.86
C GLY A 530 -23.53 -4.44 35.64
N LEU A 531 -24.19 -3.38 36.12
CA LEU A 531 -23.82 -1.98 35.86
C LEU A 531 -22.37 -1.64 36.19
N GLU A 532 -21.82 -2.15 37.31
CA GLU A 532 -20.43 -1.85 37.71
C GLU A 532 -19.40 -2.56 36.82
N GLN A 533 -19.68 -3.80 36.39
CA GLN A 533 -18.89 -4.48 35.37
C GLN A 533 -18.98 -3.74 34.03
N GLY A 534 -20.18 -3.29 33.65
CA GLY A 534 -20.42 -2.47 32.47
C GLY A 534 -19.64 -1.15 32.46
N ARG A 535 -19.64 -0.42 33.58
CA ARG A 535 -18.84 0.80 33.79
C ARG A 535 -17.33 0.53 33.66
N GLN A 536 -16.84 -0.59 34.19
CA GLN A 536 -15.44 -1.00 34.02
C GLN A 536 -15.09 -1.34 32.56
N ILE A 537 -15.97 -2.06 31.86
CA ILE A 537 -15.80 -2.40 30.43
C ILE A 537 -15.81 -1.13 29.56
N HIS A 538 -16.74 -0.20 29.81
CA HIS A 538 -16.78 1.09 29.11
C HIS A 538 -15.49 1.91 29.35
N ALA A 539 -14.96 1.93 30.58
CA ALA A 539 -13.67 2.56 30.86
C ALA A 539 -12.50 1.91 30.08
N VAL A 540 -12.56 0.60 29.82
CA VAL A 540 -11.59 -0.09 28.94
C VAL A 540 -11.77 0.30 27.46
N VAL A 541 -13.01 0.43 26.97
CA VAL A 541 -13.33 0.89 25.61
C VAL A 541 -12.72 2.28 25.35
N VAL A 542 -12.97 3.24 26.24
CA VAL A 542 -12.40 4.60 26.16
C VAL A 542 -10.88 4.57 26.25
N LYS A 543 -10.31 3.83 27.21
CA LYS A 543 -8.85 3.74 27.41
C LYS A 543 -8.11 3.06 26.24
N ARG A 544 -8.78 2.22 25.46
CA ARG A 544 -8.23 1.56 24.25
C ARG A 544 -8.47 2.36 22.96
N GLY A 545 -9.26 3.45 22.99
CA GLY A 545 -9.62 4.23 21.81
C GLY A 545 -10.67 3.54 20.92
N PHE A 546 -11.41 2.58 21.46
CA PHE A 546 -12.49 1.89 20.75
C PHE A 546 -13.81 2.69 20.76
N ASN A 547 -13.82 3.90 21.32
CA ASN A 547 -14.97 4.81 21.40
C ASN A 547 -15.32 5.51 20.06
N LEU A 548 -14.81 5.00 18.93
CA LEU A 548 -15.21 5.39 17.57
C LEU A 548 -15.68 4.17 16.76
N ASP A 549 -15.68 2.97 17.35
CA ASP A 549 -16.15 1.74 16.74
C ASP A 549 -17.65 1.57 17.06
N LEU A 550 -18.50 1.70 16.04
CA LEU A 550 -19.96 1.68 16.16
C LEU A 550 -20.49 0.34 16.71
N PHE A 551 -19.80 -0.77 16.44
CA PHE A 551 -20.17 -2.08 16.96
C PHE A 551 -19.89 -2.18 18.47
N VAL A 552 -18.73 -1.69 18.91
CA VAL A 552 -18.39 -1.64 20.34
C VAL A 552 -19.31 -0.69 21.10
N ILE A 553 -19.53 0.52 20.58
CA ILE A 553 -20.40 1.49 21.26
C ILE A 553 -21.85 1.01 21.31
N SER A 554 -22.39 0.40 20.25
CA SER A 554 -23.76 -0.16 20.29
C SER A 554 -23.91 -1.24 21.38
N GLY A 555 -22.89 -2.07 21.61
CA GLY A 555 -22.87 -3.03 22.72
C GLY A 555 -22.77 -2.38 24.11
N VAL A 556 -22.06 -1.26 24.25
CA VAL A 556 -22.02 -0.46 25.50
C VAL A 556 -23.34 0.28 25.74
N LEU A 557 -23.99 0.74 24.67
CA LEU A 557 -25.30 1.41 24.69
C LEU A 557 -26.40 0.44 25.15
N ASP A 558 -26.49 -0.73 24.52
CA ASP A 558 -27.36 -1.85 24.91
C ASP A 558 -27.15 -2.26 26.39
N MET A 559 -25.90 -2.32 26.84
CA MET A 559 -25.54 -2.62 28.23
C MET A 559 -26.11 -1.59 29.20
N TYR A 560 -25.90 -0.28 28.97
CA TYR A 560 -26.40 0.76 29.87
C TYR A 560 -27.94 0.79 29.91
N LEU A 561 -28.59 0.59 28.76
CA LEU A 561 -30.04 0.55 28.64
C LEU A 561 -30.63 -0.66 29.38
N LYS A 562 -30.02 -1.84 29.28
CA LYS A 562 -30.41 -3.03 30.09
C LYS A 562 -30.13 -2.88 31.58
N CYS A 563 -29.14 -2.06 31.96
CA CYS A 563 -28.89 -1.69 33.35
C CYS A 563 -29.80 -0.56 33.88
N GLY A 564 -30.75 -0.05 33.07
CA GLY A 564 -31.66 1.04 33.44
C GLY A 564 -31.05 2.45 33.45
N GLU A 565 -29.76 2.58 33.09
CA GLU A 565 -29.04 3.85 33.14
C GLU A 565 -29.14 4.64 31.83
N VAL A 566 -30.37 5.04 31.51
CA VAL A 566 -30.67 5.75 30.26
C VAL A 566 -29.90 7.07 30.13
N GLU A 567 -29.58 7.78 31.22
CA GLU A 567 -28.72 8.98 31.15
C GLU A 567 -27.29 8.64 30.69
N SER A 568 -26.70 7.57 31.24
CA SER A 568 -25.38 7.08 30.83
C SER A 568 -25.39 6.63 29.36
N ALA A 569 -26.44 5.92 28.92
CA ALA A 569 -26.66 5.56 27.52
C ALA A 569 -26.78 6.80 26.60
N SER A 570 -27.56 7.80 27.02
CA SER A 570 -27.77 9.05 26.27
C SER A 570 -26.47 9.78 26.01
N ARG A 571 -25.58 9.83 26.99
CA ARG A 571 -24.26 10.46 26.86
C ARG A 571 -23.35 9.71 25.90
N VAL A 572 -23.31 8.38 26.01
CA VAL A 572 -22.57 7.53 25.05
C VAL A 572 -23.11 7.74 23.63
N PHE A 573 -24.44 7.85 23.47
CA PHE A 573 -25.07 8.10 22.17
C PHE A 573 -24.70 9.48 21.58
N THR A 574 -24.66 10.55 22.39
CA THR A 574 -24.29 11.89 21.90
C THR A 574 -22.79 12.06 21.59
N GLU A 575 -21.94 11.13 22.04
CA GLU A 575 -20.51 11.10 21.68
C GLU A 575 -20.25 10.43 20.31
N ILE A 576 -21.26 9.79 19.69
CA ILE A 576 -21.15 9.15 18.37
C ILE A 576 -21.19 10.21 17.24
N PRO A 577 -20.15 10.36 16.40
CA PRO A 577 -20.13 11.42 15.37
C PRO A 577 -21.12 11.23 14.22
N SER A 578 -21.57 10.01 13.99
CA SER A 578 -22.53 9.63 12.94
C SER A 578 -23.15 8.27 13.31
N PRO A 579 -24.22 8.22 14.12
CA PRO A 579 -24.86 6.97 14.50
C PRO A 579 -25.50 6.28 13.31
N ASP A 580 -25.28 4.97 13.19
CA ASP A 580 -25.92 4.09 12.21
C ASP A 580 -27.34 3.71 12.64
N ASP A 581 -28.06 3.04 11.75
CA ASP A 581 -29.40 2.51 11.98
C ASP A 581 -29.47 1.62 13.23
N VAL A 582 -28.45 0.81 13.49
CA VAL A 582 -28.36 -0.05 14.68
C VAL A 582 -28.29 0.78 15.97
N ALA A 583 -27.45 1.81 16.02
CA ALA A 583 -27.33 2.69 17.19
C ALA A 583 -28.62 3.48 17.46
N TRP A 584 -29.25 4.04 16.42
CA TRP A 584 -30.56 4.71 16.55
C TRP A 584 -31.63 3.75 17.07
N THR A 585 -31.72 2.54 16.48
CA THR A 585 -32.70 1.50 16.86
C THR A 585 -32.53 1.09 18.32
N THR A 586 -31.28 0.83 18.73
CA THR A 586 -30.93 0.43 20.11
C THR A 586 -31.32 1.48 21.14
N MET A 587 -31.05 2.77 20.85
CA MET A 587 -31.45 3.87 21.73
C MET A 587 -32.97 4.01 21.83
N ILE A 588 -33.68 3.86 20.71
CA ILE A 588 -35.15 3.92 20.66
C ILE A 588 -35.78 2.76 21.47
N SER A 589 -35.33 1.52 21.28
CA SER A 589 -35.88 0.37 22.01
C SER A 589 -35.58 0.41 23.50
N GLY A 590 -34.34 0.71 23.89
CA GLY A 590 -33.96 0.79 25.29
C GLY A 590 -34.67 1.94 26.04
N CYS A 591 -34.99 3.06 25.38
CA CYS A 591 -35.84 4.09 25.97
C CYS A 591 -37.27 3.60 26.22
N VAL A 592 -37.88 2.85 25.28
CA VAL A 592 -39.24 2.28 25.47
C VAL A 592 -39.25 1.17 26.53
N GLU A 593 -38.21 0.36 26.61
CA GLU A 593 -38.08 -0.71 27.62
C GLU A 593 -37.90 -0.16 29.04
N ASN A 594 -37.34 1.05 29.18
CA ASN A 594 -37.17 1.75 30.46
C ASN A 594 -38.28 2.78 30.79
N GLY A 595 -39.39 2.79 30.04
CA GLY A 595 -40.51 3.73 30.31
C GLY A 595 -40.14 5.21 30.06
N GLN A 596 -39.33 5.46 29.03
CA GLN A 596 -39.00 6.80 28.52
C GLN A 596 -39.48 6.96 27.07
N GLU A 597 -40.76 6.69 26.83
CA GLU A 597 -41.37 6.69 25.50
C GLU A 597 -41.30 8.07 24.81
N ASP A 598 -41.45 9.17 25.57
CA ASP A 598 -41.27 10.53 25.04
C ASP A 598 -39.83 10.76 24.51
N HIS A 599 -38.85 10.17 25.18
CA HIS A 599 -37.45 10.22 24.76
C HIS A 599 -37.22 9.36 23.51
N ALA A 600 -37.86 8.19 23.41
CA ALA A 600 -37.83 7.37 22.19
C ALA A 600 -38.43 8.10 20.98
N LEU A 601 -39.55 8.81 21.16
CA LEU A 601 -40.15 9.64 20.10
C LEU A 601 -39.25 10.83 19.69
N SER A 602 -38.57 11.46 20.65
CA SER A 602 -37.57 12.52 20.39
C SER A 602 -36.37 11.98 19.60
N THR A 603 -35.85 10.81 19.99
CA THR A 603 -34.73 10.12 19.32
C THR A 603 -35.08 9.76 17.88
N TYR A 604 -36.29 9.22 17.64
CA TYR A 604 -36.81 8.98 16.29
C TYR A 604 -36.95 10.25 15.44
N HIS A 605 -37.31 11.39 16.04
CA HIS A 605 -37.31 12.67 15.32
C HIS A 605 -35.89 13.05 14.85
N GLN A 606 -34.88 12.87 15.71
CA GLN A 606 -33.48 13.13 15.35
C GLN A 606 -32.93 12.15 14.29
N MET A 607 -33.29 10.87 14.35
CA MET A 607 -32.97 9.86 13.33
C MET A 607 -33.41 10.32 11.92
N ARG A 608 -34.65 10.81 11.82
CA ARG A 608 -35.23 11.31 10.55
C ARG A 608 -34.57 12.60 10.06
N LEU A 609 -34.21 13.51 10.95
CA LEU A 609 -33.44 14.71 10.59
C LEU A 609 -32.04 14.35 10.06
N SER A 610 -31.42 13.33 10.64
CA SER A 610 -30.14 12.73 10.21
C SER A 610 -30.24 11.95 8.90
N ARG A 611 -31.44 11.81 8.33
CA ARG A 611 -31.77 11.08 7.09
C ARG A 611 -31.50 9.56 7.13
N VAL A 612 -31.30 9.00 8.32
CA VAL A 612 -31.25 7.54 8.51
C VAL A 612 -32.68 7.00 8.35
N GLN A 613 -32.84 5.89 7.64
CA GLN A 613 -34.15 5.25 7.47
C GLN A 613 -34.41 4.30 8.64
N PRO A 614 -35.57 4.37 9.32
CA PRO A 614 -35.96 3.40 10.34
C PRO A 614 -36.30 2.06 9.68
N ASP A 615 -35.96 0.98 10.37
CA ASP A 615 -36.31 -0.38 9.99
C ASP A 615 -37.68 -0.80 10.58
N GLU A 616 -38.12 -2.01 10.24
CA GLU A 616 -39.39 -2.58 10.70
C GLU A 616 -39.44 -2.76 12.23
N TYR A 617 -38.31 -3.10 12.86
CA TYR A 617 -38.22 -3.25 14.32
C TYR A 617 -38.34 -1.90 15.04
N THR A 618 -37.69 -0.85 14.53
CA THR A 618 -37.86 0.53 15.01
C THR A 618 -39.31 0.96 14.91
N PHE A 619 -40.00 0.67 13.79
CA PHE A 619 -41.40 1.01 13.63
C PHE A 619 -42.33 0.26 14.60
N ALA A 620 -42.13 -1.03 14.82
CA ALA A 620 -42.90 -1.80 15.81
C ALA A 620 -42.69 -1.25 17.23
N THR A 621 -41.44 -0.96 17.59
CA THR A 621 -41.03 -0.34 18.86
C THR A 621 -41.69 1.03 19.09
N LEU A 622 -41.76 1.86 18.06
CA LEU A 622 -42.39 3.19 18.14
C LEU A 622 -43.92 3.13 18.20
N VAL A 623 -44.55 2.16 17.54
CA VAL A 623 -45.99 1.92 17.69
C VAL A 623 -46.33 1.48 19.12
N LYS A 624 -45.49 0.62 19.72
CA LYS A 624 -45.57 0.29 21.16
C LYS A 624 -45.44 1.56 22.01
N ALA A 625 -44.45 2.42 21.76
CA ALA A 625 -44.27 3.69 22.48
C ALA A 625 -45.51 4.61 22.41
N CYS A 626 -46.07 4.81 21.21
CA CYS A 626 -47.28 5.60 21.03
C CYS A 626 -48.50 5.00 21.73
N SER A 627 -48.59 3.66 21.83
CA SER A 627 -49.69 3.01 22.56
C SER A 627 -49.61 3.24 24.08
N LEU A 628 -48.40 3.20 24.65
CA LEU A 628 -48.15 3.42 26.08
C LEU A 628 -48.41 4.88 26.48
N LEU A 629 -47.98 5.85 25.66
CA LEU A 629 -48.27 7.27 25.85
C LEU A 629 -49.72 7.68 25.51
N THR A 630 -50.54 6.78 24.95
CA THR A 630 -51.84 7.10 24.32
C THR A 630 -51.76 8.15 23.18
N ALA A 631 -50.58 8.30 22.59
CA ALA A 631 -50.20 9.35 21.63
C ALA A 631 -50.71 9.06 20.20
N LEU A 632 -52.03 9.08 20.01
CA LEU A 632 -52.72 8.66 18.78
C LEU A 632 -52.25 9.39 17.51
N GLU A 633 -52.03 10.72 17.58
CA GLU A 633 -51.63 11.51 16.40
C GLU A 633 -50.18 11.26 15.99
N GLN A 634 -49.29 11.02 16.97
CA GLN A 634 -47.93 10.56 16.72
C GLN A 634 -47.96 9.17 16.09
N GLY A 635 -48.78 8.24 16.62
CA GLY A 635 -48.98 6.91 16.04
C GLY A 635 -49.48 6.95 14.59
N ARG A 636 -50.43 7.85 14.27
CA ARG A 636 -50.90 8.10 12.90
C ARG A 636 -49.78 8.60 11.97
N GLN A 637 -48.95 9.53 12.43
CA GLN A 637 -47.81 10.04 11.65
C GLN A 637 -46.75 8.96 11.40
N ILE A 638 -46.52 8.07 12.36
CA ILE A 638 -45.57 6.96 12.22
C ILE A 638 -46.11 5.90 11.26
N HIS A 639 -47.38 5.51 11.40
CA HIS A 639 -48.06 4.60 10.47
C HIS A 639 -48.04 5.13 9.01
N ALA A 640 -48.31 6.42 8.80
CA ALA A 640 -48.20 7.05 7.49
C ALA A 640 -46.76 7.04 6.93
N ASN A 641 -45.74 7.04 7.79
CA ASN A 641 -44.34 6.93 7.38
C ASN A 641 -43.96 5.50 6.99
N ILE A 642 -44.49 4.47 7.68
CA ILE A 642 -44.36 3.05 7.30
C ILE A 642 -44.92 2.82 5.88
N VAL A 643 -46.17 3.25 5.64
CA VAL A 643 -46.84 3.13 4.34
C VAL A 643 -46.06 3.86 3.24
N LYS A 644 -45.47 5.03 3.54
CA LYS A 644 -44.67 5.81 2.58
C LYS A 644 -43.33 5.15 2.24
N LEU A 645 -42.70 4.44 3.18
CA LEU A 645 -41.43 3.75 2.97
C LEU A 645 -41.61 2.31 2.44
N ASN A 646 -42.85 1.83 2.37
CA ASN A 646 -43.23 0.51 1.86
C ASN A 646 -42.68 -0.67 2.72
N CYS A 647 -42.39 -0.42 4.00
CA CYS A 647 -41.96 -1.40 5.00
C CYS A 647 -43.16 -2.20 5.55
N ALA A 648 -43.98 -2.77 4.67
CA ALA A 648 -45.23 -3.45 5.03
C ALA A 648 -45.67 -4.45 3.94
N PHE A 649 -45.19 -5.68 4.03
CA PHE A 649 -45.73 -6.86 3.35
C PHE A 649 -45.57 -8.12 4.20
#